data_AF-A0A0C9VLW8-F1
#
_entry.id   AF-A0A0C9VLW8-F1
#
_cell.length_a   1.000
_cell.length_b   1.000
_cell.length_c   1.000
_cell.angle_alpha   90.00
_cell.angle_beta   90.00
_cell.angle_gamma   90.00
#
_symmetry.space_group_name_H-M   'P 1'
#
loop_
_entity.id
_entity.type
_entity.pdbx_description
1 polymer ?
#
loop_
_entity_poly.entity_id
_entity_poly.type
_entity_poly.pdbx_seq_one_letter_code
_entity_poly.pdbx_strand_id
1 'polypeptide(L)'
;MPKKLKTARPDIARATSTTNNVGIEATLPTLQIQQPQPASKATNLPVLTTMDTLLGILQDVGKLAEHFPYIEGIAGILRGVIKIRQEMKDAEEYCKEVLDHVLDLSNEILLKLQKISESMQKNRLEHVQNDLKEYHGFLKEVLHDVEKYLQGYQDRNPLVKWIYRNTDIIRKLEKRTMRFKEKYESRVIFNIAIMVAAPQNSTATNPPPPWTPIPNPAPMFGRDSEMEDMHSHMKANKPLCIAILGPGGMGKTTLALHFLHTQVVMEEYPSQLFISCEGRNSLDELLLDLAEQIRIPSEQRNQYLQDQILVALRDLPAIICLDNLETLWEPTQLRPITEDFLNHLSSIQSLGLIITIRGNQRPNRVTWPQPLLNPLPGLKIESSLQTFANIVGLQPDKKVEMLLQEVEGIPLAITLISYLIRDNAESPDTLWRRWQQEKNQVLETGPDKNSSLTISISLSFNCSRMTDHSRELLWLLSFLPDGFSNANEMLDDITGYIPHFHQALSVLKSVSLVQINRQLSVERIHILSPIKYFTLGAMSSFKLQKSMLEFYVNLLSKYDDKSNSQAHEIIPGEFYNISHLLTACYDKGQSSLNIIQATIEWTNWALYLGRPLDKLIIRAIENAHVTDLKADCHSALGKVCLYKDKLHDAQSAFQEALGLHKQAQSILGQATDLHRLGDLYQRRNQLAEAEKSFLDALELHKQAQSILGQANDLHCLGDLYLHRGQLEEAEKSFLDALELHKQGQSILGQANDIQSLGDLYLHRDQLEDAEKSFLDALGLHKQAQSFRGQANDLYHLGGLYMHRNQLEEAEKSFLDALELHKQAQSILGQANDLRHLGDLYLHRGQVEEAEKSFLDALELHTQAQDILGQANDLCHLGYLYIHRDQLEEAEKSFLESLELHKQAQSILGQANDLQSLGDLYLRRGQLEEAERCLNTALQFFRDMKLPEWETYALQLLKLSSQVDN
;
A
#
# COMPACT_ATOMS: atom_id res chain seq x y z
N MET A 1 65.86 38.95 -5.22
CA MET A 1 65.34 39.87 -4.18
C MET A 1 63.82 39.74 -4.15
N PRO A 2 63.13 40.09 -3.06
CA PRO A 2 63.25 39.69 -1.64
C PRO A 2 62.07 38.75 -1.26
N LYS A 3 61.87 38.17 -0.06
CA LYS A 3 62.53 38.04 1.27
C LYS A 3 62.02 36.67 1.84
N LYS A 4 62.83 35.76 2.39
CA LYS A 4 63.30 35.64 3.81
C LYS A 4 62.15 35.35 4.82
N LEU A 5 62.25 34.48 5.84
CA LEU A 5 63.33 33.63 6.44
C LEU A 5 62.82 32.15 6.63
N LYS A 6 63.60 31.07 6.89
CA LYS A 6 64.69 30.77 7.88
C LYS A 6 64.18 30.78 9.34
N THR A 7 64.55 29.89 10.28
CA THR A 7 65.68 28.94 10.51
C THR A 7 65.22 27.80 11.47
N ALA A 8 65.94 26.73 11.88
CA ALA A 8 67.38 26.42 11.93
C ALA A 8 67.73 24.90 11.84
N ARG A 9 69.02 24.57 11.69
CA ARG A 9 69.68 23.30 12.11
C ARG A 9 70.46 23.51 13.44
N PRO A 10 71.21 22.53 14.02
CA PRO A 10 72.52 22.03 13.52
C PRO A 10 72.47 20.51 13.13
N ASP A 11 73.34 19.87 12.31
CA ASP A 11 74.82 19.90 12.12
C ASP A 11 75.59 19.28 13.33
N ILE A 12 76.76 18.59 13.25
CA ILE A 12 77.83 18.37 12.25
C ILE A 12 78.69 17.14 12.73
N ALA A 13 79.67 16.52 12.04
CA ALA A 13 79.80 15.86 10.72
C ALA A 13 81.12 14.99 10.70
N ARG A 14 81.45 14.28 9.58
CA ARG A 14 82.66 13.45 9.25
C ARG A 14 82.55 11.95 9.64
N ALA A 15 82.82 10.95 8.79
CA ALA A 15 83.99 10.58 7.92
C ALA A 15 85.11 9.84 8.71
N THR A 16 85.73 8.75 8.22
CA THR A 16 86.30 8.49 6.87
C THR A 16 86.20 7.02 6.38
N SER A 17 86.67 6.75 5.15
CA SER A 17 86.79 5.45 4.44
C SER A 17 87.85 4.49 5.04
N THR A 18 87.89 3.17 4.76
CA THR A 18 88.33 2.54 3.49
C THR A 18 87.98 1.04 3.28
N THR A 19 87.87 0.66 1.99
CA THR A 19 88.16 -0.66 1.36
C THR A 19 87.37 -1.95 1.69
N ASN A 20 86.61 -2.40 0.68
CA ASN A 20 86.66 -3.72 -0.02
C ASN A 20 86.40 -5.04 0.78
N ASN A 21 85.72 -6.08 0.25
CA ASN A 21 85.19 -6.27 -1.12
C ASN A 21 84.03 -7.31 -1.17
N VAL A 22 83.10 -7.14 -2.12
CA VAL A 22 82.18 -8.13 -2.76
C VAL A 22 81.43 -9.16 -1.87
N GLY A 23 80.09 -9.09 -1.91
CA GLY A 23 79.19 -10.18 -1.50
C GLY A 23 77.78 -9.64 -1.22
N ILE A 24 76.83 -9.79 -2.16
CA ILE A 24 75.52 -9.12 -2.06
C ILE A 24 74.60 -9.85 -1.07
N GLU A 25 74.42 -9.19 0.07
CA GLU A 25 73.23 -9.10 0.95
C GLU A 25 72.49 -10.39 1.33
N ALA A 26 72.66 -10.75 2.61
CA ALA A 26 71.82 -11.70 3.34
C ALA A 26 71.63 -11.23 4.79
N THR A 27 70.64 -11.82 5.49
CA THR A 27 70.40 -11.79 6.96
C THR A 27 69.71 -10.49 7.46
N LEU A 28 68.49 -10.52 8.04
CA LEU A 28 68.02 -10.96 9.40
C LEU A 28 68.28 -9.92 10.52
N PRO A 29 67.68 -10.00 11.74
CA PRO A 29 66.61 -10.89 12.25
C PRO A 29 65.45 -10.20 13.05
N THR A 30 64.37 -10.96 13.29
CA THR A 30 63.45 -10.98 14.46
C THR A 30 63.00 -9.69 15.18
N LEU A 31 61.69 -9.41 15.18
CA LEU A 31 60.79 -9.78 16.29
C LEU A 31 59.30 -9.73 15.85
N GLN A 32 58.34 -9.89 16.77
CA GLN A 32 57.03 -10.52 16.51
C GLN A 32 55.81 -9.56 16.49
N ILE A 33 54.77 -9.96 15.73
CA ILE A 33 53.35 -9.52 15.78
C ILE A 33 53.00 -8.13 15.18
N GLN A 34 52.32 -8.12 14.04
CA GLN A 34 51.01 -7.42 13.84
C GLN A 34 50.32 -7.81 12.51
N GLN A 35 49.00 -8.03 12.56
CA GLN A 35 48.02 -7.81 11.47
C GLN A 35 47.44 -6.39 11.67
N PRO A 36 46.91 -5.65 10.67
CA PRO A 36 45.88 -6.07 9.70
C PRO A 36 46.27 -5.68 8.24
N GLN A 37 45.42 -5.46 7.22
CA GLN A 37 43.95 -5.34 7.04
C GLN A 37 43.57 -5.90 5.63
N PRO A 38 42.29 -6.24 5.34
CA PRO A 38 41.86 -6.77 4.04
C PRO A 38 41.38 -5.67 3.07
N ALA A 39 41.27 -6.00 1.77
CA ALA A 39 40.68 -5.13 0.75
C ALA A 39 39.54 -5.85 0.00
N SER A 40 38.40 -5.15 -0.13
CA SER A 40 37.29 -5.36 -1.08
C SER A 40 36.87 -6.79 -1.44
N LYS A 41 35.72 -7.21 -0.92
CA LYS A 41 34.76 -8.04 -1.67
C LYS A 41 33.37 -7.40 -1.59
N ALA A 42 32.79 -7.09 -2.74
CA ALA A 42 31.33 -6.96 -2.87
C ALA A 42 30.73 -8.37 -3.02
N THR A 43 29.49 -8.55 -2.58
CA THR A 43 28.77 -9.82 -2.64
C THR A 43 27.58 -9.72 -3.58
N ASN A 44 27.73 -10.26 -4.80
CA ASN A 44 26.62 -10.49 -5.71
C ASN A 44 25.70 -11.58 -5.14
N LEU A 45 24.40 -11.54 -5.46
CA LEU A 45 23.50 -12.67 -5.23
C LEU A 45 23.99 -13.93 -6.01
N PRO A 46 23.70 -15.15 -5.54
CA PRO A 46 24.19 -16.38 -6.14
C PRO A 46 23.37 -16.75 -7.39
N VAL A 47 23.65 -16.08 -8.51
CA VAL A 47 23.03 -16.27 -9.83
C VAL A 47 23.00 -17.73 -10.36
N LEU A 48 23.76 -18.65 -9.73
CA LEU A 48 23.61 -20.09 -9.96
C LEU A 48 22.19 -20.59 -9.68
N THR A 49 21.49 -20.08 -8.65
CA THR A 49 20.17 -20.60 -8.26
C THR A 49 19.13 -20.46 -9.36
N THR A 50 19.06 -19.33 -10.07
CA THR A 50 18.17 -19.19 -11.23
C THR A 50 18.57 -20.15 -12.36
N MET A 51 19.86 -20.35 -12.60
CA MET A 51 20.32 -21.28 -13.64
C MET A 51 19.94 -22.72 -13.33
N ASP A 52 20.12 -23.17 -12.09
CA ASP A 52 19.80 -24.53 -11.64
C ASP A 52 18.28 -24.76 -11.62
N THR A 53 17.51 -23.76 -11.20
CA THR A 53 16.03 -23.76 -11.27
C THR A 53 15.55 -23.89 -12.73
N LEU A 54 16.12 -23.10 -13.65
CA LEU A 54 15.81 -23.20 -15.07
C LEU A 54 16.20 -24.57 -15.63
N LEU A 55 17.32 -25.14 -15.18
CA LEU A 55 17.80 -26.47 -15.58
C LEU A 55 16.84 -27.58 -15.14
N GLY A 56 16.19 -27.45 -13.98
CA GLY A 56 15.09 -28.32 -13.55
C GLY A 56 13.86 -28.20 -14.44
N ILE A 57 13.33 -26.97 -14.61
CA ILE A 57 12.15 -26.73 -15.46
C ILE A 57 12.38 -27.18 -16.91
N LEU A 58 13.62 -27.04 -17.42
CA LEU A 58 14.02 -27.51 -18.76
C LEU A 58 14.11 -29.05 -18.90
N GLN A 59 14.04 -29.80 -17.79
CA GLN A 59 13.88 -31.25 -17.78
C GLN A 59 12.39 -31.65 -17.79
N ASP A 60 11.52 -30.90 -17.10
CA ASP A 60 10.07 -31.15 -17.03
C ASP A 60 9.26 -30.76 -18.29
N VAL A 61 9.92 -30.14 -19.28
CA VAL A 61 9.37 -29.66 -20.57
C VAL A 61 8.45 -30.66 -21.30
N GLY A 62 8.61 -31.97 -21.07
CA GLY A 62 7.76 -33.01 -21.68
C GLY A 62 6.25 -32.79 -21.49
N LYS A 63 5.80 -32.41 -20.28
CA LYS A 63 4.37 -32.14 -20.01
C LYS A 63 3.84 -30.90 -20.74
N LEU A 64 4.68 -29.88 -20.85
CA LEU A 64 4.36 -28.59 -21.46
C LEU A 64 4.34 -28.65 -22.99
N ALA A 65 5.18 -29.50 -23.60
CA ALA A 65 5.29 -29.66 -25.05
C ALA A 65 4.00 -30.20 -25.69
N GLU A 66 3.24 -31.05 -24.99
CA GLU A 66 1.94 -31.58 -25.46
C GLU A 66 0.88 -30.48 -25.68
N HIS A 67 0.97 -29.39 -24.93
CA HIS A 67 -0.02 -28.30 -24.93
C HIS A 67 0.46 -27.06 -25.70
N PHE A 68 1.78 -26.85 -25.79
CA PHE A 68 2.39 -25.68 -26.43
C PHE A 68 3.58 -26.08 -27.33
N PRO A 69 3.39 -26.24 -28.65
CA PRO A 69 4.42 -26.78 -29.55
C PRO A 69 5.67 -25.90 -29.73
N TYR A 70 5.66 -24.67 -29.22
CA TYR A 70 6.84 -23.79 -29.20
C TYR A 70 7.76 -24.00 -27.99
N ILE A 71 7.29 -24.66 -26.92
CA ILE A 71 8.07 -24.81 -25.67
C ILE A 71 9.27 -25.74 -25.85
N GLU A 72 9.15 -26.83 -26.61
CA GLU A 72 10.31 -27.69 -26.93
C GLU A 72 11.42 -26.88 -27.65
N GLY A 73 11.02 -26.03 -28.60
CA GLY A 73 11.91 -25.13 -29.32
C GLY A 73 12.54 -24.06 -28.43
N ILE A 74 11.77 -23.47 -27.50
CA ILE A 74 12.28 -22.54 -26.47
C ILE A 74 13.30 -23.26 -25.59
N ALA A 75 13.01 -24.47 -25.11
CA ALA A 75 13.89 -25.26 -24.27
C ALA A 75 15.18 -25.71 -24.97
N GLY A 76 15.13 -25.96 -26.28
CA GLY A 76 16.33 -26.17 -27.09
C GLY A 76 17.23 -24.93 -27.13
N ILE A 77 16.64 -23.74 -27.34
CA ILE A 77 17.37 -22.47 -27.40
C ILE A 77 17.98 -22.11 -26.04
N LEU A 78 17.22 -22.23 -24.94
CA LEU A 78 17.69 -21.88 -23.59
C LEU A 78 18.85 -22.77 -23.13
N ARG A 79 18.85 -24.06 -23.48
CA ARG A 79 20.02 -24.94 -23.24
C ARG A 79 21.27 -24.47 -24.00
N GLY A 80 21.11 -23.90 -25.20
CA GLY A 80 22.19 -23.22 -25.93
C GLY A 80 22.71 -21.98 -25.19
N VAL A 81 21.80 -21.11 -24.74
CA VAL A 81 22.14 -19.89 -23.98
C VAL A 81 22.89 -20.21 -22.68
N ILE A 82 22.37 -21.15 -21.87
CA ILE A 82 22.99 -21.62 -20.63
C ILE A 82 24.43 -22.11 -20.90
N LYS A 83 24.60 -22.95 -21.93
CA LYS A 83 25.91 -23.50 -22.29
C LYS A 83 26.91 -22.41 -22.68
N ILE A 84 26.52 -21.47 -23.56
CA ILE A 84 27.41 -20.37 -23.95
C ILE A 84 27.81 -19.54 -22.74
N ARG A 85 26.85 -19.22 -21.86
CA ARG A 85 27.07 -18.46 -20.64
C ARG A 85 28.07 -19.15 -19.69
N GLN A 86 28.06 -20.48 -19.61
CA GLN A 86 29.05 -21.28 -18.88
C GLN A 86 30.43 -21.32 -19.56
N GLU A 87 30.50 -21.28 -20.89
CA GLU A 87 31.78 -21.26 -21.64
C GLU A 87 32.51 -19.90 -21.58
N MET A 88 31.81 -18.80 -21.23
CA MET A 88 32.41 -17.46 -21.08
C MET A 88 33.27 -17.34 -19.80
N LYS A 89 34.58 -17.56 -19.93
CA LYS A 89 35.56 -17.36 -18.84
C LYS A 89 35.84 -15.87 -18.58
N ASP A 90 35.28 -15.38 -17.47
CA ASP A 90 35.67 -14.25 -16.58
C ASP A 90 36.06 -12.88 -17.17
N ALA A 91 36.07 -12.68 -18.48
CA ALA A 91 36.58 -11.46 -19.11
C ALA A 91 35.50 -10.44 -19.55
N GLU A 92 34.24 -10.87 -19.68
CA GLU A 92 33.13 -10.09 -20.29
C GLU A 92 31.85 -10.23 -19.47
N GLU A 93 31.91 -9.75 -18.22
CA GLU A 93 30.85 -9.74 -17.20
C GLU A 93 29.51 -9.17 -17.72
N TYR A 94 29.55 -8.04 -18.43
CA TYR A 94 28.40 -7.39 -19.08
C TYR A 94 27.65 -8.28 -20.09
N CYS A 95 28.31 -9.24 -20.74
CA CYS A 95 27.62 -10.19 -21.61
C CYS A 95 26.90 -11.28 -20.82
N LYS A 96 27.39 -11.65 -19.63
CA LYS A 96 26.69 -12.58 -18.72
C LYS A 96 25.44 -11.92 -18.17
N GLU A 97 25.54 -10.66 -17.74
CA GLU A 97 24.43 -9.84 -17.25
C GLU A 97 23.27 -9.71 -18.27
N VAL A 98 23.55 -9.54 -19.56
CA VAL A 98 22.50 -9.54 -20.59
C VAL A 98 21.87 -10.92 -20.80
N LEU A 99 22.63 -12.00 -20.57
CA LEU A 99 22.07 -13.36 -20.58
C LEU A 99 21.27 -13.69 -19.32
N ASP A 100 21.64 -13.13 -18.15
CA ASP A 100 20.85 -13.23 -16.92
C ASP A 100 19.45 -12.66 -17.11
N HIS A 101 19.33 -11.41 -17.57
CA HIS A 101 18.03 -10.79 -17.85
C HIS A 101 17.14 -11.59 -18.83
N VAL A 102 17.74 -12.36 -19.74
CA VAL A 102 17.00 -13.27 -20.65
C VAL A 102 16.55 -14.54 -19.91
N LEU A 103 17.41 -15.11 -19.07
CA LEU A 103 17.13 -16.33 -18.30
C LEU A 103 16.12 -16.09 -17.17
N ASP A 104 16.18 -14.96 -16.46
CA ASP A 104 15.21 -14.58 -15.44
C ASP A 104 13.80 -14.46 -16.03
N LEU A 105 13.67 -13.73 -17.16
CA LEU A 105 12.42 -13.62 -17.91
C LEU A 105 11.94 -14.99 -18.46
N SER A 106 12.88 -15.88 -18.79
CA SER A 106 12.54 -17.26 -19.19
C SER A 106 11.98 -18.07 -18.03
N ASN A 107 12.54 -17.90 -16.83
CA ASN A 107 12.10 -18.59 -15.62
C ASN A 107 10.66 -18.22 -15.29
N GLU A 108 10.38 -16.92 -15.23
CA GLU A 108 9.06 -16.40 -14.90
C GLU A 108 7.98 -16.82 -15.91
N ILE A 109 8.29 -16.78 -17.21
CA ILE A 109 7.38 -17.22 -18.27
C ILE A 109 7.12 -18.73 -18.18
N LEU A 110 8.15 -19.56 -17.99
CA LEU A 110 7.98 -21.02 -17.91
C LEU A 110 7.22 -21.47 -16.65
N LEU A 111 7.53 -20.90 -15.49
CA LEU A 111 6.80 -21.15 -14.22
C LEU A 111 5.32 -20.79 -14.34
N LYS A 112 5.00 -19.67 -15.01
CA LYS A 112 3.61 -19.23 -15.21
C LYS A 112 2.84 -20.08 -16.23
N LEU A 113 3.52 -20.69 -17.21
CA LEU A 113 2.92 -21.64 -18.17
C LEU A 113 2.62 -23.00 -17.53
N GLN A 114 3.44 -23.44 -16.58
CA GLN A 114 3.22 -24.69 -15.84
C GLN A 114 1.85 -24.67 -15.14
N LYS A 115 1.57 -23.59 -14.39
CA LYS A 115 0.26 -23.34 -13.76
C LYS A 115 -0.94 -23.24 -14.74
N ILE A 116 -0.70 -22.94 -16.02
CA ILE A 116 -1.73 -23.01 -17.08
C ILE A 116 -1.96 -24.44 -17.56
N SER A 117 -0.91 -25.27 -17.67
CA SER A 117 -1.09 -26.67 -18.10
C SER A 117 -1.93 -27.51 -17.12
N GLU A 118 -2.02 -27.06 -15.87
CA GLU A 118 -2.81 -27.66 -14.80
C GLU A 118 -4.26 -27.10 -14.71
N SER A 119 -4.56 -25.95 -15.34
CA SER A 119 -5.89 -25.30 -15.30
C SER A 119 -6.69 -25.47 -16.60
N MET A 120 -7.59 -26.47 -16.62
CA MET A 120 -8.31 -26.95 -17.81
C MET A 120 -9.39 -25.99 -18.38
N GLN A 121 -9.00 -25.05 -19.26
CA GLN A 121 -9.93 -24.41 -20.22
C GLN A 121 -9.35 -24.32 -21.65
N LYS A 122 -9.62 -25.34 -22.49
CA LYS A 122 -9.03 -25.47 -23.85
C LYS A 122 -9.38 -24.33 -24.83
N ASN A 123 -10.44 -23.56 -24.60
CA ASN A 123 -10.92 -22.54 -25.55
C ASN A 123 -10.18 -21.18 -25.46
N ARG A 124 -9.13 -21.05 -24.63
CA ARG A 124 -8.37 -19.78 -24.45
C ARG A 124 -6.92 -19.80 -24.95
N LEU A 125 -6.41 -20.92 -25.45
CA LEU A 125 -4.97 -21.09 -25.73
C LEU A 125 -4.42 -20.28 -26.93
N GLU A 126 -5.24 -19.81 -27.88
CA GLU A 126 -4.73 -19.17 -29.12
C GLU A 126 -3.90 -17.91 -28.86
N HIS A 127 -4.25 -17.10 -27.86
CA HIS A 127 -3.46 -15.91 -27.51
C HIS A 127 -2.08 -16.31 -26.97
N VAL A 128 -2.05 -17.23 -25.99
CA VAL A 128 -0.81 -17.75 -25.40
C VAL A 128 0.07 -18.44 -26.45
N GLN A 129 -0.51 -19.15 -27.43
CA GLN A 129 0.27 -19.77 -28.51
C GLN A 129 0.89 -18.73 -29.47
N ASN A 130 0.22 -17.61 -29.74
CA ASN A 130 0.78 -16.52 -30.55
C ASN A 130 1.86 -15.74 -29.78
N ASP A 131 1.65 -15.53 -28.47
CA ASP A 131 2.68 -15.01 -27.56
C ASP A 131 3.93 -15.92 -27.61
N LEU A 132 3.81 -17.22 -27.25
CA LEU A 132 4.96 -18.14 -27.22
C LEU A 132 5.72 -18.25 -28.56
N LYS A 133 5.06 -17.96 -29.68
CA LYS A 133 5.67 -17.84 -31.00
C LYS A 133 6.50 -16.56 -31.18
N GLU A 134 6.00 -15.40 -30.71
CA GLU A 134 6.77 -14.14 -30.65
C GLU A 134 8.00 -14.30 -29.74
N TYR A 135 7.82 -14.94 -28.58
CA TYR A 135 8.90 -15.20 -27.62
C TYR A 135 9.95 -16.21 -28.11
N HIS A 136 9.53 -17.33 -28.71
CA HIS A 136 10.44 -18.27 -29.37
C HIS A 136 11.27 -17.58 -30.47
N GLY A 137 10.66 -16.67 -31.23
CA GLY A 137 11.35 -15.84 -32.22
C GLY A 137 12.44 -14.98 -31.59
N PHE A 138 12.09 -14.20 -30.55
CA PHE A 138 13.04 -13.36 -29.81
C PHE A 138 14.23 -14.16 -29.25
N LEU A 139 13.98 -15.26 -28.53
CA LEU A 139 15.05 -16.09 -27.96
C LEU A 139 15.99 -16.65 -29.04
N LYS A 140 15.46 -17.00 -30.21
CA LYS A 140 16.25 -17.52 -31.34
C LYS A 140 17.18 -16.47 -31.95
N GLU A 141 16.74 -15.20 -31.98
CA GLU A 141 17.58 -14.07 -32.38
C GLU A 141 18.65 -13.77 -31.34
N VAL A 142 18.30 -13.80 -30.03
CA VAL A 142 19.26 -13.64 -28.92
C VAL A 142 20.37 -14.68 -29.01
N LEU A 143 20.02 -15.97 -29.16
CA LEU A 143 21.00 -17.04 -29.30
C LEU A 143 21.89 -16.82 -30.54
N HIS A 144 21.33 -16.43 -31.68
CA HIS A 144 22.12 -16.18 -32.89
C HIS A 144 23.14 -15.03 -32.72
N ASP A 145 22.73 -13.90 -32.15
CA ASP A 145 23.64 -12.77 -31.94
C ASP A 145 24.73 -13.11 -30.90
N VAL A 146 24.42 -13.94 -29.90
CA VAL A 146 25.35 -14.41 -28.87
C VAL A 146 26.32 -15.48 -29.39
N GLU A 147 25.87 -16.45 -30.19
CA GLU A 147 26.71 -17.42 -30.89
C GLU A 147 27.70 -16.73 -31.83
N LYS A 148 27.22 -15.73 -32.58
CA LYS A 148 28.01 -14.91 -33.50
C LYS A 148 29.05 -14.05 -32.77
N TYR A 149 28.70 -13.52 -31.61
CA TYR A 149 29.65 -12.84 -30.73
C TYR A 149 30.74 -13.80 -30.22
N LEU A 150 30.33 -14.99 -29.74
CA LEU A 150 31.25 -16.02 -29.26
C LEU A 150 32.21 -16.51 -30.36
N GLN A 151 31.72 -16.75 -31.58
CA GLN A 151 32.55 -17.12 -32.74
C GLN A 151 33.59 -16.02 -33.04
N GLY A 152 33.15 -14.75 -33.12
CA GLY A 152 34.05 -13.61 -33.31
C GLY A 152 35.09 -13.44 -32.20
N TYR A 153 34.77 -13.85 -30.96
CA TYR A 153 35.67 -13.83 -29.82
C TYR A 153 36.66 -15.01 -29.77
N GLN A 154 36.25 -16.19 -30.24
CA GLN A 154 37.09 -17.40 -30.25
C GLN A 154 38.13 -17.40 -31.38
N ASP A 155 37.91 -16.64 -32.46
CA ASP A 155 38.79 -16.66 -33.63
C ASP A 155 40.16 -15.99 -33.40
N ARG A 156 41.20 -16.53 -34.03
CA ARG A 156 42.59 -16.39 -33.54
C ARG A 156 43.31 -15.10 -33.99
N ASN A 157 43.03 -13.96 -33.35
CA ASN A 157 43.97 -12.82 -33.35
C ASN A 157 43.79 -11.86 -32.16
N PRO A 158 44.85 -11.44 -31.42
CA PRO A 158 44.73 -10.46 -30.33
C PRO A 158 44.12 -9.11 -30.75
N LEU A 159 44.37 -8.67 -31.99
CA LEU A 159 43.75 -7.47 -32.56
C LEU A 159 42.23 -7.61 -32.74
N VAL A 160 41.74 -8.81 -33.05
CA VAL A 160 40.30 -9.08 -33.17
C VAL A 160 39.63 -9.02 -31.79
N LYS A 161 40.24 -9.61 -30.76
CA LYS A 161 39.75 -9.46 -29.37
C LYS A 161 39.74 -8.01 -28.88
N TRP A 162 40.65 -7.16 -29.35
CA TRP A 162 40.61 -5.72 -29.05
C TRP A 162 39.47 -5.00 -29.79
N ILE A 163 39.18 -5.37 -31.04
CA ILE A 163 38.04 -4.84 -31.83
C ILE A 163 36.69 -5.35 -31.32
N TYR A 164 36.61 -6.56 -30.74
CA TYR A 164 35.38 -7.13 -30.18
C TYR A 164 34.99 -6.61 -28.79
N ARG A 165 35.78 -5.69 -28.21
CA ARG A 165 35.33 -4.79 -27.12
C ARG A 165 34.27 -3.76 -27.55
N ASN A 166 33.72 -3.88 -28.77
CA ASN A 166 32.62 -3.07 -29.26
C ASN A 166 31.32 -3.35 -28.49
N THR A 167 31.11 -2.58 -27.42
CA THR A 167 29.91 -2.62 -26.57
C THR A 167 28.59 -2.48 -27.32
N ASP A 168 28.57 -1.98 -28.55
CA ASP A 168 27.34 -1.71 -29.31
C ASP A 168 26.56 -2.96 -29.77
N ILE A 169 27.15 -4.15 -29.83
CA ILE A 169 26.37 -5.38 -30.09
C ILE A 169 25.64 -5.79 -28.81
N ILE A 170 26.36 -5.95 -27.70
CA ILE A 170 25.77 -6.31 -26.40
C ILE A 170 24.77 -5.24 -25.93
N ARG A 171 25.06 -3.94 -26.08
CA ARG A 171 24.15 -2.84 -25.72
C ARG A 171 22.92 -2.76 -26.64
N LYS A 172 22.98 -3.27 -27.88
CA LYS A 172 21.78 -3.46 -28.71
C LYS A 172 20.97 -4.66 -28.24
N LEU A 173 21.63 -5.74 -27.85
CA LEU A 173 20.99 -6.94 -27.29
C LEU A 173 20.30 -6.60 -25.97
N GLU A 174 20.99 -5.98 -25.00
CA GLU A 174 20.48 -5.41 -23.75
C GLU A 174 19.22 -4.56 -23.97
N LYS A 175 19.31 -3.51 -24.80
CA LYS A 175 18.17 -2.62 -25.10
C LYS A 175 17.05 -3.30 -25.85
N ARG A 176 17.31 -4.42 -26.53
CA ARG A 176 16.29 -5.27 -27.15
C ARG A 176 15.61 -6.15 -26.09
N THR A 177 16.38 -6.77 -25.21
CA THR A 177 15.90 -7.58 -24.08
C THR A 177 15.05 -6.75 -23.14
N MET A 178 15.53 -5.59 -22.68
CA MET A 178 14.76 -4.71 -21.77
C MET A 178 13.46 -4.21 -22.42
N ARG A 179 13.50 -3.71 -23.66
CA ARG A 179 12.27 -3.29 -24.37
C ARG A 179 11.33 -4.44 -24.69
N PHE A 180 11.84 -5.65 -24.87
CA PHE A 180 10.99 -6.83 -25.00
C PHE A 180 10.35 -7.12 -23.64
N LYS A 181 11.15 -7.25 -22.57
CA LYS A 181 10.71 -7.43 -21.17
C LYS A 181 9.57 -6.45 -20.80
N GLU A 182 9.80 -5.15 -20.88
CA GLU A 182 8.80 -4.09 -20.63
C GLU A 182 7.48 -4.29 -21.41
N LYS A 183 7.58 -4.52 -22.73
CA LYS A 183 6.43 -4.72 -23.63
C LYS A 183 5.67 -6.02 -23.33
N TYR A 184 6.37 -7.04 -22.84
CA TYR A 184 5.93 -8.43 -22.86
C TYR A 184 5.42 -8.90 -21.49
N GLU A 185 6.04 -8.46 -20.41
CA GLU A 185 5.54 -8.63 -19.03
C GLU A 185 4.12 -8.08 -18.92
N SER A 186 3.94 -6.81 -19.29
CA SER A 186 2.66 -6.08 -19.26
C SER A 186 1.52 -6.75 -20.06
N ARG A 187 1.83 -7.62 -21.03
CA ARG A 187 0.83 -8.32 -21.87
C ARG A 187 0.63 -9.78 -21.45
N VAL A 188 1.73 -10.51 -21.29
CA VAL A 188 1.70 -11.97 -21.14
C VAL A 188 1.52 -12.38 -19.69
N ILE A 189 2.13 -11.68 -18.73
CA ILE A 189 1.84 -11.92 -17.30
C ILE A 189 0.38 -11.56 -17.01
N PHE A 190 -0.12 -10.46 -17.56
CA PHE A 190 -1.52 -10.04 -17.46
C PHE A 190 -2.49 -11.11 -18.00
N ASN A 191 -2.27 -11.58 -19.24
CA ASN A 191 -3.07 -12.64 -19.85
C ASN A 191 -3.03 -13.96 -19.04
N ILE A 192 -1.89 -14.33 -18.47
CA ILE A 192 -1.75 -15.55 -17.67
C ILE A 192 -2.40 -15.39 -16.29
N ALA A 193 -2.20 -14.26 -15.61
CA ALA A 193 -2.80 -13.98 -14.31
C ALA A 193 -4.34 -14.01 -14.37
N ILE A 194 -4.94 -13.43 -15.43
CA ILE A 194 -6.39 -13.47 -15.67
C ILE A 194 -6.94 -14.89 -15.91
N MET A 195 -6.11 -15.84 -16.36
CA MET A 195 -6.51 -17.24 -16.50
C MET A 195 -6.39 -18.03 -15.19
N VAL A 196 -5.46 -17.65 -14.30
CA VAL A 196 -5.25 -18.29 -12.98
C VAL A 196 -6.22 -17.73 -11.93
N ALA A 197 -6.51 -16.43 -11.95
CA ALA A 197 -7.32 -15.71 -10.94
C ALA A 197 -8.85 -15.80 -11.17
N ALA A 198 -9.36 -16.95 -11.62
CA ALA A 198 -10.79 -17.17 -11.85
C ALA A 198 -11.35 -18.21 -10.86
N PRO A 199 -12.07 -17.80 -9.80
CA PRO A 199 -12.69 -18.73 -8.86
C PRO A 199 -13.71 -19.66 -9.54
N GLN A 200 -13.82 -20.89 -9.04
CA GLN A 200 -14.89 -21.81 -9.45
C GLN A 200 -16.12 -21.64 -8.54
N ASN A 201 -17.27 -21.35 -9.13
CA ASN A 201 -18.62 -21.59 -8.60
C ASN A 201 -18.86 -21.31 -7.10
N SER A 202 -18.62 -20.09 -6.63
CA SER A 202 -19.18 -19.62 -5.36
C SER A 202 -20.65 -19.19 -5.54
N THR A 203 -21.58 -19.80 -4.79
CA THR A 203 -22.96 -19.30 -4.67
C THR A 203 -23.03 -18.26 -3.55
N ALA A 204 -22.89 -16.99 -3.92
CA ALA A 204 -22.69 -15.90 -2.96
C ALA A 204 -23.89 -15.64 -2.03
N THR A 205 -23.64 -15.65 -0.72
CA THR A 205 -24.53 -15.10 0.33
C THR A 205 -23.78 -14.37 1.45
N ASN A 206 -22.62 -13.75 1.17
CA ASN A 206 -21.97 -12.85 2.14
C ASN A 206 -22.72 -11.51 2.16
N PRO A 207 -23.05 -10.95 3.34
CA PRO A 207 -23.73 -9.66 3.45
C PRO A 207 -22.79 -8.52 3.04
N PRO A 208 -23.30 -7.41 2.47
CA PRO A 208 -22.47 -6.29 2.05
C PRO A 208 -21.75 -5.64 3.25
N PRO A 209 -20.47 -5.23 3.12
CA PRO A 209 -19.76 -4.55 4.19
C PRO A 209 -20.44 -3.21 4.55
N PRO A 210 -20.38 -2.73 5.81
CA PRO A 210 -20.89 -1.42 6.16
C PRO A 210 -19.97 -0.33 5.60
N TRP A 211 -20.29 0.18 4.41
CA TRP A 211 -19.65 1.34 3.77
C TRP A 211 -20.05 2.64 4.48
N THR A 212 -19.34 3.75 4.23
CA THR A 212 -19.75 5.02 4.85
C THR A 212 -21.07 5.54 4.27
N PRO A 213 -21.94 6.17 5.08
CA PRO A 213 -23.19 6.73 4.58
C PRO A 213 -22.94 7.81 3.52
N ILE A 214 -23.57 7.66 2.36
CA ILE A 214 -23.51 8.68 1.30
C ILE A 214 -24.11 10.02 1.78
N PRO A 215 -23.56 11.18 1.37
CA PRO A 215 -24.10 12.48 1.78
C PRO A 215 -25.58 12.64 1.40
N ASN A 216 -26.38 13.33 2.23
CA ASN A 216 -27.76 13.63 1.83
C ASN A 216 -27.77 14.75 0.79
N PRO A 217 -28.65 14.69 -0.22
CA PRO A 217 -28.71 15.71 -1.24
C PRO A 217 -29.26 17.05 -0.71
N ALA A 218 -28.74 18.15 -1.25
CA ALA A 218 -29.34 19.48 -1.06
C ALA A 218 -30.72 19.58 -1.75
N PRO A 219 -31.61 20.51 -1.33
CA PRO A 219 -32.90 20.71 -1.98
C PRO A 219 -32.79 20.93 -3.50
N MET A 220 -33.60 20.21 -4.27
CA MET A 220 -33.60 20.21 -5.74
C MET A 220 -35.01 20.53 -6.25
N PHE A 221 -35.09 21.35 -7.30
CA PHE A 221 -36.35 21.78 -7.91
C PHE A 221 -36.25 21.68 -9.44
N GLY A 222 -37.26 21.12 -10.10
CA GLY A 222 -37.37 21.12 -11.57
C GLY A 222 -36.34 20.28 -12.31
N ARG A 223 -36.00 19.10 -11.77
CA ARG A 223 -35.09 18.09 -12.37
C ARG A 223 -35.76 16.73 -12.58
N ASP A 224 -37.09 16.72 -12.54
CA ASP A 224 -37.93 15.51 -12.54
C ASP A 224 -37.75 14.71 -13.85
N SER A 225 -37.58 15.42 -14.97
CA SER A 225 -37.23 14.85 -16.28
C SER A 225 -35.88 14.14 -16.27
N GLU A 226 -34.85 14.77 -15.73
CA GLU A 226 -33.49 14.21 -15.70
C GLU A 226 -33.39 13.01 -14.73
N MET A 227 -34.18 13.02 -13.65
CA MET A 227 -34.36 11.85 -12.79
C MET A 227 -35.08 10.70 -13.52
N GLU A 228 -36.13 10.98 -14.29
CA GLU A 228 -36.84 9.98 -15.09
C GLU A 228 -35.94 9.37 -16.19
N ASP A 229 -35.10 10.18 -16.84
CA ASP A 229 -34.08 9.73 -17.79
C ASP A 229 -33.04 8.79 -17.14
N MET A 230 -32.58 9.10 -15.92
CA MET A 230 -31.63 8.26 -15.16
C MET A 230 -32.29 6.94 -14.69
N HIS A 231 -33.54 6.98 -14.21
CA HIS A 231 -34.29 5.76 -13.87
C HIS A 231 -34.59 4.90 -15.10
N SER A 232 -34.79 5.52 -16.26
CA SER A 232 -34.96 4.81 -17.53
C SER A 232 -33.67 4.14 -17.98
N HIS A 233 -32.51 4.78 -17.77
CA HIS A 233 -31.20 4.16 -18.02
C HIS A 233 -30.98 2.90 -17.19
N MET A 234 -31.28 2.95 -15.89
CA MET A 234 -31.13 1.81 -14.96
C MET A 234 -32.02 0.62 -15.34
N LYS A 235 -33.26 0.87 -15.77
CA LYS A 235 -34.18 -0.17 -16.24
C LYS A 235 -33.78 -0.78 -17.58
N ALA A 236 -33.06 -0.04 -18.43
CA ALA A 236 -32.75 -0.43 -19.80
C ALA A 236 -31.35 -1.04 -19.98
N ASN A 237 -30.38 -0.72 -19.12
CA ASN A 237 -28.97 -1.04 -19.31
C ASN A 237 -28.36 -1.72 -18.09
N LYS A 238 -27.71 -2.87 -18.30
CA LYS A 238 -26.86 -3.54 -17.31
C LYS A 238 -25.50 -3.87 -17.94
N PRO A 239 -24.37 -3.55 -17.31
CA PRO A 239 -24.25 -2.75 -16.08
C PRO A 239 -24.75 -1.30 -16.26
N LEU A 240 -25.12 -0.67 -15.15
CA LEU A 240 -25.53 0.73 -15.14
C LEU A 240 -24.30 1.62 -15.32
N CYS A 241 -24.27 2.46 -16.35
CA CYS A 241 -23.17 3.40 -16.55
C CYS A 241 -23.71 4.76 -17.00
N ILE A 242 -23.53 5.80 -16.16
CA ILE A 242 -24.07 7.15 -16.37
C ILE A 242 -22.95 8.19 -16.24
N ALA A 243 -22.86 9.09 -17.22
CA ALA A 243 -22.07 10.31 -17.11
C ALA A 243 -22.98 11.55 -17.09
N ILE A 244 -23.07 12.18 -15.92
CA ILE A 244 -23.77 13.46 -15.72
C ILE A 244 -22.82 14.57 -16.15
N LEU A 245 -23.12 15.19 -17.29
CA LEU A 245 -22.30 16.26 -17.88
C LEU A 245 -22.87 17.64 -17.56
N GLY A 246 -22.05 18.68 -17.65
CA GLY A 246 -22.49 20.07 -17.69
C GLY A 246 -21.49 21.06 -17.08
N PRO A 247 -21.73 22.38 -17.26
CA PRO A 247 -20.96 23.43 -16.60
C PRO A 247 -20.88 23.32 -15.07
N GLY A 248 -19.99 24.11 -14.47
CA GLY A 248 -19.95 24.30 -13.02
C GLY A 248 -21.26 24.88 -12.49
N GLY A 249 -21.64 24.51 -11.26
CA GLY A 249 -22.83 25.08 -10.59
C GLY A 249 -24.20 24.60 -11.09
N MET A 250 -24.26 23.69 -12.08
CA MET A 250 -25.51 23.16 -12.65
C MET A 250 -26.28 22.15 -11.78
N GLY A 251 -25.72 21.74 -10.63
CA GLY A 251 -26.35 20.79 -9.70
C GLY A 251 -26.07 19.31 -10.00
N LYS A 252 -25.00 18.98 -10.75
CA LYS A 252 -24.65 17.58 -11.11
C LYS A 252 -24.57 16.65 -9.89
N THR A 253 -23.78 17.05 -8.89
CA THR A 253 -23.61 16.34 -7.61
C THR A 253 -24.94 16.18 -6.87
N THR A 254 -25.77 17.23 -6.87
CA THR A 254 -27.08 17.23 -6.22
C THR A 254 -28.04 16.24 -6.88
N LEU A 255 -28.03 16.16 -8.22
CA LEU A 255 -28.80 15.18 -8.99
C LEU A 255 -28.31 13.75 -8.74
N ALA A 256 -27.00 13.52 -8.73
CA ALA A 256 -26.41 12.22 -8.41
C ALA A 256 -26.83 11.72 -7.02
N LEU A 257 -26.72 12.58 -6.00
CA LEU A 257 -27.12 12.24 -4.63
C LEU A 257 -28.64 12.02 -4.51
N HIS A 258 -29.49 12.79 -5.19
CA HIS A 258 -30.95 12.53 -5.22
C HIS A 258 -31.27 11.19 -5.86
N PHE A 259 -30.58 10.82 -6.96
CA PHE A 259 -30.76 9.52 -7.61
C PHE A 259 -30.37 8.35 -6.68
N LEU A 260 -29.19 8.43 -6.06
CA LEU A 260 -28.71 7.41 -5.10
C LEU A 260 -29.69 7.20 -3.93
N HIS A 261 -30.21 8.29 -3.35
CA HIS A 261 -31.20 8.26 -2.26
C HIS A 261 -32.60 7.80 -2.66
N THR A 262 -32.86 7.44 -3.93
CA THR A 262 -34.17 6.86 -4.30
C THR A 262 -34.30 5.41 -3.84
N GLN A 263 -35.51 5.05 -3.39
CA GLN A 263 -35.82 3.70 -2.91
C GLN A 263 -35.44 2.61 -3.93
N VAL A 264 -35.71 2.82 -5.23
CA VAL A 264 -35.41 1.84 -6.28
C VAL A 264 -33.90 1.61 -6.44
N VAL A 265 -33.08 2.65 -6.29
CA VAL A 265 -31.61 2.51 -6.37
C VAL A 265 -31.07 1.86 -5.09
N MET A 266 -31.65 2.14 -3.91
CA MET A 266 -31.29 1.44 -2.67
C MET A 266 -31.72 -0.04 -2.65
N GLU A 267 -32.80 -0.41 -3.34
CA GLU A 267 -33.27 -1.80 -3.47
C GLU A 267 -32.46 -2.60 -4.51
N GLU A 268 -32.03 -1.98 -5.61
CA GLU A 268 -31.22 -2.64 -6.64
C GLU A 268 -29.71 -2.63 -6.34
N TYR A 269 -29.23 -1.60 -5.65
CA TYR A 269 -27.84 -1.41 -5.23
C TYR A 269 -27.79 -1.07 -3.72
N PRO A 270 -27.82 -2.09 -2.83
CA PRO A 270 -27.77 -1.88 -1.38
C PRO A 270 -26.42 -1.32 -0.91
N SER A 271 -25.34 -1.60 -1.64
CA SER A 271 -24.00 -1.05 -1.39
C SER A 271 -23.80 0.22 -2.20
N GLN A 272 -23.80 1.40 -1.56
CA GLN A 272 -23.67 2.69 -2.27
C GLN A 272 -22.45 3.47 -1.78
N LEU A 273 -21.64 3.96 -2.72
CA LEU A 273 -20.40 4.68 -2.45
C LEU A 273 -20.35 5.99 -3.22
N PHE A 274 -19.98 7.07 -2.53
CA PHE A 274 -19.80 8.39 -3.12
C PHE A 274 -18.39 8.91 -2.78
N ILE A 275 -17.57 9.17 -3.80
CA ILE A 275 -16.21 9.69 -3.64
C ILE A 275 -16.06 10.98 -4.46
N SER A 276 -15.53 12.02 -3.85
CA SER A 276 -15.08 13.22 -4.57
C SER A 276 -13.68 12.98 -5.12
N CYS A 277 -13.51 13.16 -6.44
CA CYS A 277 -12.20 13.19 -7.07
C CYS A 277 -11.50 14.55 -6.92
N GLU A 278 -12.14 15.56 -6.31
CA GLU A 278 -11.56 16.89 -6.14
C GLU A 278 -10.30 16.85 -5.26
N GLY A 279 -9.23 17.53 -5.71
CA GLY A 279 -7.95 17.59 -5.02
C GLY A 279 -7.02 16.36 -5.16
N ARG A 280 -7.47 15.25 -5.77
CA ARG A 280 -6.64 14.04 -5.97
C ARG A 280 -5.67 14.23 -7.15
N ASN A 281 -4.41 13.84 -6.97
CA ASN A 281 -3.29 14.13 -7.89
C ASN A 281 -2.76 12.88 -8.60
N SER A 282 -3.33 11.71 -8.33
CA SER A 282 -3.00 10.42 -8.94
C SER A 282 -4.20 9.48 -8.91
N LEU A 283 -4.17 8.42 -9.73
CA LEU A 283 -5.13 7.33 -9.58
C LEU A 283 -4.91 6.60 -8.24
N ASP A 284 -3.66 6.45 -7.80
CA ASP A 284 -3.25 5.84 -6.53
C ASP A 284 -4.06 6.38 -5.33
N GLU A 285 -4.26 7.70 -5.26
CA GLU A 285 -5.06 8.37 -4.22
C GLU A 285 -6.55 7.96 -4.26
N LEU A 286 -7.14 7.85 -5.46
CA LEU A 286 -8.52 7.37 -5.63
C LEU A 286 -8.65 5.87 -5.31
N LEU A 287 -7.63 5.06 -5.64
CA LEU A 287 -7.61 3.64 -5.28
C LEU A 287 -7.51 3.47 -3.75
N LEU A 288 -6.71 4.28 -3.06
CA LEU A 288 -6.66 4.28 -1.59
C LEU A 288 -8.00 4.71 -0.95
N ASP A 289 -8.68 5.73 -1.51
CA ASP A 289 -10.02 6.12 -1.07
C ASP A 289 -11.06 5.01 -1.30
N LEU A 290 -11.03 4.32 -2.44
CA LEU A 290 -11.89 3.16 -2.72
C LEU A 290 -11.59 2.00 -1.77
N ALA A 291 -10.31 1.66 -1.58
CA ALA A 291 -9.83 0.58 -0.73
C ALA A 291 -10.26 0.73 0.73
N GLU A 292 -10.14 1.93 1.29
CA GLU A 292 -10.57 2.22 2.66
C GLU A 292 -12.09 2.06 2.82
N GLN A 293 -12.86 2.53 1.84
CA GLN A 293 -14.32 2.48 1.86
C GLN A 293 -14.90 1.07 1.72
N ILE A 294 -14.30 0.23 0.87
CA ILE A 294 -14.66 -1.20 0.75
C ILE A 294 -13.92 -2.09 1.77
N ARG A 295 -13.15 -1.48 2.68
CA ARG A 295 -12.44 -2.10 3.82
C ARG A 295 -11.32 -3.09 3.47
N ILE A 296 -10.58 -2.85 2.38
CA ILE A 296 -9.27 -3.49 2.16
C ILE A 296 -8.31 -2.99 3.26
N PRO A 297 -7.78 -3.87 4.15
CA PRO A 297 -6.84 -3.51 5.20
C PRO A 297 -5.58 -2.84 4.69
N SER A 298 -4.90 -2.11 5.57
CA SER A 298 -3.66 -1.39 5.24
C SER A 298 -2.62 -2.34 4.63
N GLU A 299 -2.43 -3.49 5.26
CA GLU A 299 -1.43 -4.51 4.96
C GLU A 299 -1.59 -5.13 3.57
N GLN A 300 -2.80 -5.09 2.99
CA GLN A 300 -3.09 -5.62 1.66
C GLN A 300 -2.84 -4.59 0.54
N ARG A 301 -2.65 -3.29 0.86
CA ARG A 301 -2.55 -2.16 -0.11
C ARG A 301 -1.19 -2.09 -0.82
N ASN A 302 -0.82 -3.20 -1.46
CA ASN A 302 0.38 -3.37 -2.26
C ASN A 302 0.15 -2.95 -3.72
N GLN A 303 1.06 -3.31 -4.62
CA GLN A 303 1.02 -2.91 -6.03
C GLN A 303 -0.18 -3.47 -6.83
N TYR A 304 -0.92 -4.44 -6.30
CA TYR A 304 -2.11 -5.04 -6.93
C TYR A 304 -3.44 -4.45 -6.45
N LEU A 305 -3.40 -3.32 -5.71
CA LEU A 305 -4.58 -2.71 -5.09
C LEU A 305 -5.74 -2.44 -6.06
N GLN A 306 -5.45 -2.03 -7.30
CA GLN A 306 -6.48 -1.84 -8.32
C GLN A 306 -7.27 -3.13 -8.60
N ASP A 307 -6.58 -4.26 -8.68
CA ASP A 307 -7.17 -5.54 -9.04
C ASP A 307 -7.92 -6.14 -7.84
N GLN A 308 -7.41 -5.93 -6.61
CA GLN A 308 -8.15 -6.23 -5.37
C GLN A 308 -9.49 -5.48 -5.31
N ILE A 309 -9.50 -4.18 -5.63
CA ILE A 309 -10.72 -3.35 -5.69
C ILE A 309 -11.69 -3.89 -6.76
N LEU A 310 -11.19 -4.22 -7.96
CA LEU A 310 -12.01 -4.75 -9.05
C LEU A 310 -12.59 -6.13 -8.74
N VAL A 311 -11.89 -6.97 -7.98
CA VAL A 311 -12.40 -8.26 -7.47
C VAL A 311 -13.44 -8.05 -6.37
N ALA A 312 -13.16 -7.23 -5.36
CA ALA A 312 -14.09 -6.97 -4.26
C ALA A 312 -15.42 -6.35 -4.73
N LEU A 313 -15.39 -5.54 -5.79
CA LEU A 313 -16.58 -4.96 -6.42
C LEU A 313 -17.31 -5.91 -7.39
N ARG A 314 -16.74 -7.09 -7.70
CA ARG A 314 -17.29 -8.01 -8.71
C ARG A 314 -18.52 -8.74 -8.23
N ASP A 315 -18.50 -9.22 -7.00
CA ASP A 315 -19.54 -10.14 -6.49
C ASP A 315 -20.55 -9.44 -5.56
N LEU A 316 -20.41 -8.12 -5.38
CA LEU A 316 -21.33 -7.26 -4.63
C LEU A 316 -22.26 -6.46 -5.57
N PRO A 317 -23.60 -6.44 -5.35
CA PRO A 317 -24.51 -5.52 -6.03
C PRO A 317 -24.30 -4.09 -5.48
N ALA A 318 -23.54 -3.29 -6.22
CA ALA A 318 -23.01 -2.03 -5.74
C ALA A 318 -23.16 -0.88 -6.73
N ILE A 319 -23.17 0.36 -6.25
CA ILE A 319 -23.12 1.57 -7.09
C ILE A 319 -22.08 2.56 -6.57
N ILE A 320 -21.21 3.05 -7.47
CA ILE A 320 -20.15 4.02 -7.18
C ILE A 320 -20.44 5.31 -7.94
N CYS A 321 -20.45 6.43 -7.22
CA CYS A 321 -20.48 7.78 -7.77
C CYS A 321 -19.12 8.47 -7.60
N LEU A 322 -18.47 8.82 -8.71
CA LEU A 322 -17.24 9.60 -8.76
C LEU A 322 -17.56 11.05 -9.13
N ASP A 323 -17.50 11.96 -8.16
CA ASP A 323 -17.87 13.37 -8.33
C ASP A 323 -16.66 14.26 -8.69
N ASN A 324 -16.83 15.23 -9.59
CA ASN A 324 -15.78 16.15 -10.06
C ASN A 324 -14.56 15.44 -10.67
N LEU A 325 -14.84 14.40 -11.48
CA LEU A 325 -13.86 13.55 -12.15
C LEU A 325 -12.91 14.33 -13.09
N GLU A 326 -13.29 15.55 -13.49
CA GLU A 326 -12.42 16.49 -14.23
C GLU A 326 -11.01 16.60 -13.62
N THR A 327 -10.87 16.52 -12.30
CA THR A 327 -9.59 16.59 -11.58
C THR A 327 -8.59 15.52 -12.03
N LEU A 328 -9.05 14.29 -12.28
CA LEU A 328 -8.21 13.17 -12.71
C LEU A 328 -8.23 12.98 -14.23
N TRP A 329 -9.30 13.40 -14.91
CA TRP A 329 -9.48 13.18 -16.36
C TRP A 329 -8.99 14.33 -17.25
N GLU A 330 -9.01 15.58 -16.81
CA GLU A 330 -8.45 16.69 -17.60
C GLU A 330 -6.92 16.59 -17.80
N PRO A 331 -6.08 16.26 -16.80
CA PRO A 331 -4.63 16.19 -16.98
C PRO A 331 -4.18 15.11 -17.97
N THR A 332 -3.46 15.50 -19.02
CA THR A 332 -3.05 14.63 -20.15
C THR A 332 -2.28 13.37 -19.72
N GLN A 333 -1.56 13.43 -18.59
CA GLN A 333 -0.80 12.30 -18.05
C GLN A 333 -1.69 11.27 -17.32
N LEU A 334 -2.73 11.73 -16.61
CA LEU A 334 -3.64 10.88 -15.85
C LEU A 334 -4.76 10.33 -16.72
N ARG A 335 -5.29 11.15 -17.65
CA ARG A 335 -6.42 10.82 -18.54
C ARG A 335 -6.44 9.37 -19.06
N PRO A 336 -5.38 8.83 -19.70
CA PRO A 336 -5.43 7.46 -20.23
C PRO A 336 -5.59 6.41 -19.11
N ILE A 337 -4.89 6.60 -17.98
CA ILE A 337 -4.89 5.70 -16.82
C ILE A 337 -6.28 5.73 -16.14
N THR A 338 -6.85 6.92 -15.97
CA THR A 338 -8.21 7.11 -15.46
C THR A 338 -9.26 6.54 -16.41
N GLU A 339 -9.11 6.70 -17.73
CA GLU A 339 -10.01 6.10 -18.72
C GLU A 339 -9.96 4.57 -18.73
N ASP A 340 -8.79 3.97 -18.55
CA ASP A 340 -8.63 2.51 -18.45
C ASP A 340 -9.27 1.96 -17.17
N PHE A 341 -9.07 2.60 -16.02
CA PHE A 341 -9.71 2.19 -14.75
C PHE A 341 -11.23 2.31 -14.80
N LEU A 342 -11.78 3.39 -15.35
CA LEU A 342 -13.22 3.55 -15.54
C LEU A 342 -13.80 2.48 -16.49
N ASN A 343 -13.04 2.09 -17.53
CA ASN A 343 -13.44 1.01 -18.42
C ASN A 343 -13.52 -0.34 -17.67
N HIS A 344 -12.53 -0.66 -16.82
CA HIS A 344 -12.57 -1.84 -15.97
C HIS A 344 -13.80 -1.85 -15.05
N LEU A 345 -14.07 -0.76 -14.32
CA LEU A 345 -15.29 -0.62 -13.50
C LEU A 345 -16.56 -0.83 -14.34
N SER A 346 -16.66 -0.22 -15.52
CA SER A 346 -17.82 -0.34 -16.40
C SER A 346 -18.05 -1.72 -17.01
N SER A 347 -17.11 -2.66 -16.85
CA SER A 347 -17.24 -4.05 -17.33
C SER A 347 -17.93 -4.98 -16.33
N ILE A 348 -17.96 -4.59 -15.05
CA ILE A 348 -18.49 -5.39 -13.94
C ILE A 348 -20.03 -5.34 -13.97
N GLN A 349 -20.69 -6.48 -14.25
CA GLN A 349 -22.13 -6.57 -14.51
C GLN A 349 -23.04 -6.18 -13.32
N SER A 350 -22.53 -6.42 -12.10
CA SER A 350 -23.14 -6.14 -10.80
C SER A 350 -22.95 -4.70 -10.33
N LEU A 351 -22.07 -3.93 -10.98
CA LEU A 351 -21.67 -2.60 -10.57
C LEU A 351 -22.41 -1.51 -11.36
N GLY A 352 -22.98 -0.55 -10.65
CA GLY A 352 -23.39 0.74 -11.20
C GLY A 352 -22.24 1.75 -11.12
N LEU A 353 -21.96 2.45 -12.22
CA LEU A 353 -20.98 3.53 -12.29
C LEU A 353 -21.68 4.85 -12.67
N ILE A 354 -21.65 5.80 -11.74
CA ILE A 354 -22.02 7.21 -11.99
C ILE A 354 -20.74 8.04 -11.97
N ILE A 355 -20.58 8.92 -12.96
CA ILE A 355 -19.56 9.98 -12.92
C ILE A 355 -20.21 11.35 -13.06
N THR A 356 -19.68 12.35 -12.34
CA THR A 356 -20.01 13.76 -12.62
C THR A 356 -18.82 14.48 -13.28
N ILE A 357 -19.12 15.02 -14.46
CA ILE A 357 -18.26 15.59 -15.50
C ILE A 357 -18.35 17.11 -15.74
N ARG A 358 -17.33 17.96 -15.64
CA ARG A 358 -17.41 19.31 -16.26
C ARG A 358 -17.36 19.26 -17.79
N GLY A 359 -18.13 20.15 -18.40
CA GLY A 359 -18.15 20.34 -19.85
C GLY A 359 -19.16 19.41 -20.54
N ASN A 360 -18.83 19.01 -21.77
CA ASN A 360 -19.71 18.26 -22.67
C ASN A 360 -19.05 16.99 -23.27
N GLN A 361 -17.87 16.60 -22.79
CA GLN A 361 -17.12 15.45 -23.30
C GLN A 361 -17.22 14.22 -22.38
N ARG A 362 -17.15 13.05 -23.03
CA ARG A 362 -17.02 11.66 -22.54
C ARG A 362 -15.60 11.23 -22.17
N PRO A 363 -15.31 10.50 -21.06
CA PRO A 363 -14.20 9.55 -21.08
C PRO A 363 -14.32 8.57 -22.25
N ASN A 364 -13.30 8.46 -23.09
CA ASN A 364 -13.42 7.91 -24.45
C ASN A 364 -13.30 6.39 -24.52
N ARG A 365 -12.66 5.75 -23.53
CA ARG A 365 -12.49 4.29 -23.48
C ARG A 365 -13.66 3.54 -22.84
N VAL A 366 -14.56 4.27 -22.17
CA VAL A 366 -15.73 3.71 -21.50
C VAL A 366 -16.87 3.53 -22.51
N THR A 367 -17.51 2.36 -22.51
CA THR A 367 -18.64 2.08 -23.41
C THR A 367 -19.93 2.64 -22.83
N TRP A 368 -20.25 3.90 -23.17
CA TRP A 368 -21.44 4.59 -22.66
C TRP A 368 -22.75 4.02 -23.26
N PRO A 369 -23.70 3.54 -22.41
CA PRO A 369 -25.00 3.05 -22.86
C PRO A 369 -25.82 4.10 -23.61
N GLN A 370 -26.83 3.65 -24.34
CA GLN A 370 -27.68 4.50 -25.18
C GLN A 370 -29.13 4.54 -24.67
N PRO A 371 -29.87 5.65 -24.86
CA PRO A 371 -29.47 6.89 -25.51
C PRO A 371 -28.70 7.84 -24.56
N LEU A 372 -27.55 8.37 -24.99
CA LEU A 372 -26.72 9.25 -24.14
C LEU A 372 -27.52 10.41 -23.51
N LEU A 373 -27.43 10.54 -22.17
CA LEU A 373 -27.94 11.72 -21.46
C LEU A 373 -27.33 13.01 -22.02
N ASN A 374 -28.17 14.05 -22.14
CA ASN A 374 -27.71 15.39 -22.49
C ASN A 374 -26.97 16.06 -21.31
N PRO A 375 -26.03 16.98 -21.56
CA PRO A 375 -25.48 17.83 -20.50
C PRO A 375 -26.59 18.64 -19.82
N LEU A 376 -26.52 18.78 -18.49
CA LEU A 376 -27.61 19.36 -17.70
C LEU A 376 -27.92 20.79 -18.17
N PRO A 377 -29.19 21.09 -18.53
CA PRO A 377 -29.60 22.44 -18.89
C PRO A 377 -29.67 23.35 -17.66
N GLY A 378 -29.76 24.65 -17.86
CA GLY A 378 -30.21 25.59 -16.82
C GLY A 378 -31.65 25.27 -16.39
N LEU A 379 -32.00 25.61 -15.15
CA LEU A 379 -33.36 25.46 -14.64
C LEU A 379 -34.35 26.34 -15.41
N LYS A 380 -35.58 25.83 -15.56
CA LYS A 380 -36.72 26.63 -16.03
C LYS A 380 -36.98 27.77 -15.03
N ILE A 381 -37.40 28.94 -15.54
CA ILE A 381 -37.60 30.14 -14.72
C ILE A 381 -38.55 29.90 -13.53
N GLU A 382 -39.57 29.06 -13.68
CA GLU A 382 -40.49 28.65 -12.61
C GLU A 382 -39.74 27.98 -11.43
N SER A 383 -38.82 27.06 -11.73
CA SER A 383 -37.99 26.37 -10.74
C SER A 383 -36.92 27.30 -10.15
N SER A 384 -36.42 28.27 -10.92
CA SER A 384 -35.54 29.33 -10.41
C SER A 384 -36.27 30.24 -9.40
N LEU A 385 -37.53 30.60 -9.68
CA LEU A 385 -38.39 31.39 -8.79
C LEU A 385 -38.74 30.62 -7.52
N GLN A 386 -39.04 29.31 -7.62
CA GLN A 386 -39.21 28.41 -6.46
C GLN A 386 -37.95 28.35 -5.60
N THR A 387 -36.77 28.20 -6.22
CA THR A 387 -35.47 28.16 -5.52
C THR A 387 -35.21 29.47 -4.77
N PHE A 388 -35.45 30.62 -5.41
CA PHE A 388 -35.35 31.93 -4.78
C PHE A 388 -36.31 32.06 -3.58
N ALA A 389 -37.59 31.74 -3.77
CA ALA A 389 -38.62 31.87 -2.73
C ALA A 389 -38.30 30.99 -1.50
N ASN A 390 -37.75 29.79 -1.72
CA ASN A 390 -37.29 28.89 -0.65
C ASN A 390 -36.09 29.43 0.13
N ILE A 391 -35.17 30.17 -0.51
CA ILE A 391 -33.98 30.74 0.14
C ILE A 391 -34.28 32.05 0.88
N VAL A 392 -35.14 32.90 0.30
CA VAL A 392 -35.42 34.27 0.77
C VAL A 392 -36.66 34.35 1.66
N GLY A 393 -37.59 33.39 1.55
CA GLY A 393 -38.86 33.40 2.28
C GLY A 393 -39.87 34.44 1.78
N LEU A 394 -39.60 35.09 0.65
CA LEU A 394 -40.43 36.14 0.04
C LEU A 394 -40.76 35.78 -1.40
N GLN A 395 -41.89 36.28 -1.89
CA GLN A 395 -42.23 36.18 -3.31
C GLN A 395 -41.30 37.10 -4.13
N PRO A 396 -40.81 36.65 -5.30
CA PRO A 396 -39.97 37.45 -6.18
C PRO A 396 -40.76 38.65 -6.73
N ASP A 397 -40.10 39.81 -6.81
CA ASP A 397 -40.62 40.96 -7.55
C ASP A 397 -40.12 40.96 -9.00
N LYS A 398 -40.58 41.92 -9.81
CA LYS A 398 -40.19 42.04 -11.22
C LYS A 398 -38.68 42.27 -11.45
N LYS A 399 -37.95 42.82 -10.47
CA LYS A 399 -36.47 42.97 -10.55
C LYS A 399 -35.79 41.65 -10.23
N VAL A 400 -36.33 40.86 -9.30
CA VAL A 400 -35.89 39.49 -9.04
C VAL A 400 -36.16 38.60 -10.27
N GLU A 401 -37.33 38.69 -10.90
CA GLU A 401 -37.60 37.97 -12.17
C GLU A 401 -36.56 38.29 -13.25
N MET A 402 -36.21 39.57 -13.43
CA MET A 402 -35.18 40.00 -14.39
C MET A 402 -33.78 39.49 -14.02
N LEU A 403 -33.40 39.49 -12.74
CA LEU A 403 -32.15 38.88 -12.26
C LEU A 403 -32.12 37.36 -12.53
N LEU A 404 -33.21 36.66 -12.26
CA LEU A 404 -33.31 35.20 -12.40
C LEU A 404 -33.33 34.73 -13.85
N GLN A 405 -33.78 35.58 -14.79
CA GLN A 405 -33.63 35.35 -16.23
C GLN A 405 -32.18 35.52 -16.69
N GLU A 406 -31.46 36.52 -16.16
CA GLU A 406 -30.07 36.83 -16.56
C GLU A 406 -29.03 35.82 -16.01
N VAL A 407 -29.33 35.08 -14.94
CA VAL A 407 -28.46 33.98 -14.44
C VAL A 407 -28.60 32.65 -15.19
N GLU A 408 -29.31 32.64 -16.33
CA GLU A 408 -29.39 31.50 -17.27
C GLU A 408 -29.87 30.19 -16.63
N GLY A 409 -30.65 30.29 -15.53
CA GLY A 409 -31.16 29.14 -14.80
C GLY A 409 -30.11 28.37 -13.96
N ILE A 410 -28.87 28.86 -13.81
CA ILE A 410 -27.80 28.14 -13.11
C ILE A 410 -28.08 28.09 -11.59
N PRO A 411 -28.29 26.91 -10.96
CA PRO A 411 -28.67 26.79 -9.55
C PRO A 411 -27.74 27.52 -8.57
N LEU A 412 -26.42 27.44 -8.76
CA LEU A 412 -25.46 28.15 -7.90
C LEU A 412 -25.54 29.67 -8.06
N ALA A 413 -25.76 30.18 -9.28
CA ALA A 413 -25.92 31.60 -9.55
C ALA A 413 -27.20 32.16 -8.92
N ILE A 414 -28.32 31.42 -9.07
CA ILE A 414 -29.61 31.69 -8.41
C ILE A 414 -29.42 31.74 -6.88
N THR A 415 -28.69 30.77 -6.31
CA THR A 415 -28.42 30.70 -4.87
C THR A 415 -27.65 31.92 -4.38
N LEU A 416 -26.54 32.28 -5.04
CA LEU A 416 -25.71 33.44 -4.67
C LEU A 416 -26.50 34.76 -4.70
N ILE A 417 -27.27 35.00 -5.77
CA ILE A 417 -28.14 36.20 -5.87
C ILE A 417 -29.23 36.18 -4.80
N SER A 418 -29.82 35.03 -4.50
CA SER A 418 -30.83 34.89 -3.45
C SER A 418 -30.28 35.29 -2.08
N TYR A 419 -29.07 34.84 -1.72
CA TYR A 419 -28.41 35.20 -0.46
C TYR A 419 -27.99 36.69 -0.39
N LEU A 420 -27.77 37.35 -1.54
CA LEU A 420 -27.54 38.81 -1.59
C LEU A 420 -28.81 39.65 -1.41
N ILE A 421 -30.00 39.07 -1.52
CA ILE A 421 -31.29 39.77 -1.25
C ILE A 421 -31.85 39.38 0.12
N ARG A 422 -31.61 38.13 0.55
CA ARG A 422 -32.03 37.54 1.82
C ARG A 422 -31.73 38.43 3.03
N ASP A 423 -32.65 38.44 4.00
CA ASP A 423 -32.55 39.22 5.25
C ASP A 423 -32.34 40.73 4.99
N ASN A 424 -32.86 41.23 3.87
CA ASN A 424 -32.69 42.60 3.35
C ASN A 424 -31.22 43.03 3.21
N ALA A 425 -30.34 42.11 2.82
CA ALA A 425 -28.90 42.36 2.61
C ALA A 425 -28.62 43.46 1.57
N GLU A 426 -29.27 43.38 0.43
CA GLU A 426 -29.25 44.36 -0.65
C GLU A 426 -30.63 44.41 -1.33
N SER A 427 -31.10 45.59 -1.72
CA SER A 427 -32.37 45.72 -2.44
C SER A 427 -32.23 45.22 -3.89
N PRO A 428 -33.24 44.55 -4.50
CA PRO A 428 -33.18 44.09 -5.90
C PRO A 428 -32.78 45.17 -6.92
N ASP A 429 -33.23 46.43 -6.74
CA ASP A 429 -32.85 47.57 -7.58
C ASP A 429 -31.38 47.99 -7.48
N THR A 430 -30.67 47.65 -6.41
CA THR A 430 -29.24 47.92 -6.25
C THR A 430 -28.42 46.76 -6.82
N LEU A 431 -28.82 45.52 -6.52
CA LEU A 431 -28.18 44.33 -7.08
C LEU A 431 -28.32 44.25 -8.61
N TRP A 432 -29.47 44.64 -9.17
CA TRP A 432 -29.66 44.79 -10.62
C TRP A 432 -28.70 45.81 -11.25
N ARG A 433 -28.44 46.95 -10.59
CA ARG A 433 -27.48 47.94 -11.08
C ARG A 433 -26.05 47.41 -11.05
N ARG A 434 -25.66 46.71 -9.99
CA ARG A 434 -24.34 46.05 -9.89
C ARG A 434 -24.17 44.96 -10.95
N TRP A 435 -25.19 44.11 -11.15
CA TRP A 435 -25.21 43.09 -12.21
C TRP A 435 -24.93 43.67 -13.60
N GLN A 436 -25.65 44.74 -13.97
CA GLN A 436 -25.45 45.41 -15.25
C GLN A 436 -24.07 46.09 -15.36
N GLN A 437 -23.48 46.56 -14.26
CA GLN A 437 -22.12 47.12 -14.24
C GLN A 437 -21.06 46.04 -14.47
N GLU A 438 -21.11 44.93 -13.72
CA GLU A 438 -20.20 43.79 -13.88
C GLU A 438 -20.32 43.19 -15.30
N LYS A 439 -21.54 42.93 -15.78
CA LYS A 439 -21.79 42.37 -17.13
C LYS A 439 -21.14 43.22 -18.23
N ASN A 440 -21.22 44.54 -18.13
CA ASN A 440 -20.59 45.46 -19.10
C ASN A 440 -19.05 45.44 -19.01
N GLN A 441 -18.45 45.35 -17.82
CA GLN A 441 -16.99 45.25 -17.68
C GLN A 441 -16.45 43.92 -18.21
N VAL A 442 -17.17 42.81 -17.99
CA VAL A 442 -16.73 41.48 -18.43
C VAL A 442 -16.73 41.37 -19.96
N LEU A 443 -17.72 41.97 -20.64
CA LEU A 443 -17.80 42.04 -22.10
C LEU A 443 -16.56 42.69 -22.76
N GLU A 444 -15.84 43.57 -22.05
CA GLU A 444 -14.60 44.21 -22.54
C GLU A 444 -13.34 43.34 -22.36
N THR A 445 -13.40 42.23 -21.62
CA THR A 445 -12.20 41.49 -21.15
C THR A 445 -12.04 40.05 -21.65
N GLY A 446 -12.88 39.59 -22.57
CA GLY A 446 -12.70 38.35 -23.33
C GLY A 446 -13.72 37.24 -23.05
N PRO A 447 -13.80 36.22 -23.92
CA PRO A 447 -14.91 35.26 -23.95
C PRO A 447 -15.03 34.40 -22.68
N ASP A 448 -13.93 33.87 -22.16
CA ASP A 448 -13.96 32.88 -21.07
C ASP A 448 -14.43 33.45 -19.71
N LYS A 449 -14.52 34.78 -19.57
CA LYS A 449 -15.04 35.43 -18.36
C LYS A 449 -16.55 35.65 -18.37
N ASN A 450 -17.20 35.64 -19.54
CA ASN A 450 -18.60 36.06 -19.76
C ASN A 450 -19.69 35.15 -19.14
N SER A 451 -19.37 34.19 -18.26
CA SER A 451 -20.40 33.32 -17.68
C SER A 451 -21.22 34.04 -16.62
N SER A 452 -22.54 33.88 -16.65
CA SER A 452 -23.44 34.43 -15.62
C SER A 452 -23.13 33.93 -14.20
N LEU A 453 -22.54 32.73 -14.07
CA LEU A 453 -22.03 32.23 -12.79
C LEU A 453 -20.80 33.03 -12.30
N THR A 454 -19.87 33.38 -13.19
CA THR A 454 -18.71 34.22 -12.87
C THR A 454 -19.16 35.58 -12.32
N ILE A 455 -20.16 36.19 -12.95
CA ILE A 455 -20.75 37.46 -12.51
C ILE A 455 -21.42 37.31 -11.13
N SER A 456 -22.21 36.25 -10.91
CA SER A 456 -22.82 35.97 -9.60
C SER A 456 -21.79 35.81 -8.47
N ILE A 457 -20.67 35.11 -8.73
CA ILE A 457 -19.62 34.94 -7.73
C ILE A 457 -18.91 36.29 -7.47
N SER A 458 -18.62 37.08 -8.51
CA SER A 458 -18.07 38.43 -8.38
C SER A 458 -18.95 39.33 -7.50
N LEU A 459 -20.27 39.32 -7.74
CA LEU A 459 -21.23 40.11 -6.95
C LEU A 459 -21.23 39.74 -5.46
N SER A 460 -21.11 38.46 -5.12
CA SER A 460 -20.98 38.03 -3.72
C SER A 460 -19.62 38.40 -3.12
N PHE A 461 -18.52 38.20 -3.87
CA PHE A 461 -17.16 38.50 -3.43
C PHE A 461 -16.91 40.02 -3.21
N ASN A 462 -17.57 40.85 -4.02
CA ASN A 462 -17.50 42.31 -3.99
C ASN A 462 -18.69 42.97 -3.27
N CYS A 463 -19.49 42.23 -2.50
CA CYS A 463 -20.61 42.81 -1.75
C CYS A 463 -20.14 43.60 -0.51
N SER A 464 -21.01 44.47 0.00
CA SER A 464 -20.74 45.33 1.17
C SER A 464 -20.49 44.58 2.49
N ARG A 465 -20.90 43.31 2.59
CA ARG A 465 -20.62 42.45 3.76
C ARG A 465 -19.20 41.90 3.76
N MET A 466 -18.55 41.77 2.60
CA MET A 466 -17.23 41.13 2.47
C MET A 466 -16.10 42.03 2.98
N THR A 467 -15.57 41.68 4.16
CA THR A 467 -14.34 42.26 4.72
C THR A 467 -13.09 41.63 4.08
N ASP A 468 -11.94 42.28 4.21
CA ASP A 468 -10.69 41.73 3.67
C ASP A 468 -10.27 40.43 4.36
N HIS A 469 -10.52 40.28 5.67
CA HIS A 469 -10.37 39.00 6.37
C HIS A 469 -11.31 37.92 5.83
N SER A 470 -12.49 38.28 5.32
CA SER A 470 -13.39 37.34 4.65
C SER A 470 -12.84 36.90 3.29
N ARG A 471 -12.23 37.81 2.53
CA ARG A 471 -11.53 37.48 1.26
C ARG A 471 -10.30 36.61 1.51
N GLU A 472 -9.48 36.98 2.50
CA GLU A 472 -8.31 36.20 2.95
C GLU A 472 -8.73 34.79 3.36
N LEU A 473 -9.73 34.62 4.23
CA LEU A 473 -10.21 33.30 4.67
C LEU A 473 -10.83 32.50 3.52
N LEU A 474 -11.61 33.12 2.63
CA LEU A 474 -12.22 32.43 1.49
C LEU A 474 -11.16 31.85 0.55
N TRP A 475 -10.06 32.59 0.32
CA TRP A 475 -8.94 32.09 -0.47
C TRP A 475 -8.20 30.93 0.20
N LEU A 476 -7.95 31.01 1.52
CA LEU A 476 -7.34 29.90 2.27
C LEU A 476 -8.20 28.62 2.19
N LEU A 477 -9.49 28.72 2.47
CA LEU A 477 -10.43 27.61 2.38
C LEU A 477 -10.59 27.09 0.94
N SER A 478 -10.34 27.93 -0.07
CA SER A 478 -10.32 27.52 -1.48
C SER A 478 -9.01 26.82 -1.89
N PHE A 479 -7.93 27.06 -1.14
CA PHE A 479 -6.62 26.42 -1.33
C PHE A 479 -6.56 25.03 -0.65
N LEU A 480 -7.51 24.71 0.24
CA LEU A 480 -7.62 23.38 0.85
C LEU A 480 -8.50 22.45 -0.02
N PRO A 481 -8.01 21.26 -0.43
CA PRO A 481 -8.75 20.36 -1.31
C PRO A 481 -10.07 19.89 -0.69
N ASP A 482 -10.08 19.41 0.55
CA ASP A 482 -11.29 18.88 1.20
C ASP A 482 -12.04 19.95 2.04
N GLY A 483 -11.62 21.21 1.99
CA GLY A 483 -12.10 22.28 2.89
C GLY A 483 -11.41 22.25 4.25
N PHE A 484 -12.11 22.64 5.33
CA PHE A 484 -11.56 22.67 6.70
C PHE A 484 -12.53 22.03 7.70
N SER A 485 -12.03 21.43 8.79
CA SER A 485 -12.90 20.86 9.84
C SER A 485 -13.80 21.92 10.51
N ASN A 486 -15.06 21.58 10.78
CA ASN A 486 -15.99 22.38 11.58
C ASN A 486 -16.09 21.87 13.04
N ALA A 487 -15.21 20.95 13.46
CA ALA A 487 -15.11 20.49 14.83
C ALA A 487 -14.60 21.60 15.77
N ASN A 488 -15.15 21.69 16.98
CA ASN A 488 -14.87 22.80 17.91
C ASN A 488 -13.38 22.96 18.22
N GLU A 489 -12.65 21.87 18.52
CA GLU A 489 -11.20 21.95 18.81
C GLU A 489 -10.39 22.52 17.63
N MET A 490 -10.68 22.09 16.40
CA MET A 490 -10.04 22.61 15.19
C MET A 490 -10.41 24.08 14.92
N LEU A 491 -11.63 24.50 15.30
CA LEU A 491 -12.10 25.88 15.19
C LEU A 491 -11.51 26.78 16.27
N ASP A 492 -11.25 26.27 17.47
CA ASP A 492 -10.63 27.02 18.56
C ASP A 492 -9.12 27.17 18.30
N ASP A 493 -8.40 26.07 18.01
CA ASP A 493 -6.96 26.08 17.74
C ASP A 493 -6.59 27.01 16.56
N ILE A 494 -7.37 27.01 15.47
CA ILE A 494 -7.07 27.86 14.30
C ILE A 494 -7.20 29.36 14.59
N THR A 495 -7.97 29.78 15.61
CA THR A 495 -8.08 31.22 15.96
C THR A 495 -6.78 31.81 16.49
N GLY A 496 -5.87 30.99 17.03
CA GLY A 496 -4.53 31.41 17.41
C GLY A 496 -3.64 31.81 16.22
N TYR A 497 -3.94 31.28 15.03
CA TYR A 497 -3.16 31.50 13.80
C TYR A 497 -3.86 32.46 12.82
N ILE A 498 -5.20 32.44 12.79
CA ILE A 498 -6.04 33.26 11.91
C ILE A 498 -6.94 34.18 12.77
N PRO A 499 -6.53 35.45 12.99
CA PRO A 499 -7.37 36.44 13.63
C PRO A 499 -8.72 36.58 12.92
N HIS A 500 -9.78 36.80 13.70
CA HIS A 500 -11.15 37.00 13.21
C HIS A 500 -11.79 35.81 12.45
N PHE A 501 -11.22 34.58 12.53
CA PHE A 501 -11.70 33.39 11.79
C PHE A 501 -13.23 33.21 11.82
N HIS A 502 -13.86 33.11 13.01
CA HIS A 502 -15.31 32.95 13.11
C HIS A 502 -16.13 34.12 12.51
N GLN A 503 -15.60 35.34 12.58
CA GLN A 503 -16.28 36.55 12.08
C GLN A 503 -16.26 36.57 10.55
N ALA A 504 -15.09 36.30 9.96
CA ALA A 504 -14.93 36.08 8.52
C ALA A 504 -15.80 34.90 8.03
N LEU A 505 -15.76 33.76 8.73
CA LEU A 505 -16.56 32.58 8.39
C LEU A 505 -18.07 32.86 8.44
N SER A 506 -18.54 33.64 9.41
CA SER A 506 -19.94 34.07 9.51
C SER A 506 -20.35 34.94 8.32
N VAL A 507 -19.50 35.89 7.89
CA VAL A 507 -19.72 36.66 6.66
C VAL A 507 -19.81 35.74 5.44
N LEU A 508 -18.88 34.80 5.26
CA LEU A 508 -18.88 33.88 4.11
C LEU A 508 -20.11 32.98 4.05
N LYS A 509 -20.58 32.49 5.21
CA LYS A 509 -21.85 31.77 5.36
C LYS A 509 -23.05 32.67 5.01
N SER A 510 -23.03 33.96 5.37
CA SER A 510 -24.10 34.92 5.08
C SER A 510 -24.27 35.30 3.60
N VAL A 511 -23.27 35.00 2.75
CA VAL A 511 -23.29 35.25 1.29
C VAL A 511 -23.24 33.96 0.45
N SER A 512 -23.41 32.80 1.09
CA SER A 512 -23.37 31.46 0.47
C SER A 512 -22.11 31.14 -0.34
N LEU A 513 -20.97 31.78 -0.02
CA LEU A 513 -19.67 31.42 -0.61
C LEU A 513 -19.01 30.22 0.10
N VAL A 514 -19.50 29.88 1.29
CA VAL A 514 -19.08 28.74 2.13
C VAL A 514 -20.32 27.97 2.59
N GLN A 515 -20.23 26.64 2.61
CA GLN A 515 -21.24 25.72 3.12
C GLN A 515 -20.68 24.92 4.31
N ILE A 516 -21.55 24.37 5.16
CA ILE A 516 -21.17 23.35 6.16
C ILE A 516 -21.83 22.04 5.74
N ASN A 517 -21.03 21.01 5.48
CA ASN A 517 -21.57 19.65 5.41
C ASN A 517 -21.69 19.11 6.83
N ARG A 518 -22.93 18.93 7.31
CA ARG A 518 -23.27 18.50 8.68
C ARG A 518 -23.52 16.99 8.82
N GLN A 519 -23.21 16.22 7.79
CA GLN A 519 -23.76 14.86 7.61
C GLN A 519 -22.70 13.83 7.22
N LEU A 520 -21.43 14.24 7.15
CA LEU A 520 -20.29 13.33 7.27
C LEU A 520 -20.03 13.05 8.76
N SER A 521 -19.25 12.01 9.06
CA SER A 521 -18.80 11.70 10.43
C SER A 521 -18.07 12.86 11.12
N VAL A 522 -17.38 13.69 10.33
CA VAL A 522 -16.79 14.97 10.76
C VAL A 522 -17.45 16.10 9.97
N GLU A 523 -18.09 17.06 10.64
CA GLU A 523 -18.62 18.24 9.95
C GLU A 523 -17.48 19.01 9.27
N ARG A 524 -17.64 19.41 7.99
CA ARG A 524 -16.61 20.21 7.28
C ARG A 524 -17.16 21.48 6.63
N ILE A 525 -16.33 22.52 6.68
CA ILE A 525 -16.48 23.80 6.01
C ILE A 525 -16.01 23.63 4.57
N HIS A 526 -16.93 23.69 3.62
CA HIS A 526 -16.68 23.40 2.21
C HIS A 526 -16.96 24.62 1.32
N ILE A 527 -16.23 24.71 0.20
CA ILE A 527 -16.43 25.70 -0.88
C ILE A 527 -16.64 24.93 -2.17
N LEU A 528 -17.72 25.24 -2.89
CA LEU A 528 -17.99 24.60 -4.18
C LEU A 528 -16.91 24.95 -5.20
N SER A 529 -16.39 23.97 -5.94
CA SER A 529 -15.26 24.10 -6.86
C SER A 529 -15.34 25.32 -7.81
N PRO A 530 -16.49 25.70 -8.41
CA PRO A 530 -16.59 26.92 -9.22
C PRO A 530 -16.19 28.21 -8.47
N ILE A 531 -16.46 28.28 -7.16
CA ILE A 531 -16.03 29.38 -6.30
C ILE A 531 -14.52 29.27 -6.03
N LYS A 532 -13.98 28.07 -5.77
CA LYS A 532 -12.53 27.86 -5.62
C LYS A 532 -11.74 28.33 -6.85
N TYR A 533 -12.17 27.95 -8.05
CA TYR A 533 -11.53 28.39 -9.30
C TYR A 533 -11.60 29.92 -9.48
N PHE A 534 -12.72 30.55 -9.13
CA PHE A 534 -12.85 32.01 -9.18
C PHE A 534 -11.90 32.69 -8.18
N THR A 535 -11.86 32.26 -6.92
CA THR A 535 -11.11 32.91 -5.85
C THR A 535 -9.60 32.75 -6.01
N LEU A 536 -9.13 31.55 -6.40
CA LEU A 536 -7.73 31.28 -6.73
C LEU A 536 -7.30 32.00 -8.01
N GLY A 537 -8.18 32.10 -9.02
CA GLY A 537 -7.91 32.86 -10.25
C GLY A 537 -7.93 34.38 -10.09
N ALA A 538 -8.69 34.89 -9.10
CA ALA A 538 -8.76 36.33 -8.82
C ALA A 538 -7.58 36.85 -8.00
N MET A 539 -6.93 36.02 -7.17
CA MET A 539 -5.92 36.47 -6.21
C MET A 539 -4.75 35.48 -6.10
N SER A 540 -3.53 35.95 -6.40
CA SER A 540 -2.36 35.09 -6.58
C SER A 540 -1.59 34.71 -5.31
N SER A 541 -1.74 35.46 -4.22
CA SER A 541 -1.08 35.16 -2.93
C SER A 541 -1.69 35.96 -1.77
N PHE A 542 -1.67 35.41 -0.56
CA PHE A 542 -2.09 36.08 0.67
C PHE A 542 -1.16 35.83 1.85
N LYS A 543 -1.15 36.77 2.81
CA LYS A 543 -0.30 36.78 4.01
C LYS A 543 -0.46 35.52 4.86
N LEU A 544 -1.70 35.07 5.03
CA LEU A 544 -2.08 34.00 5.95
C LEU A 544 -1.78 32.59 5.43
N GLN A 545 -1.29 32.40 4.19
CA GLN A 545 -0.89 31.06 3.73
C GLN A 545 0.20 30.47 4.64
N LYS A 546 1.10 31.32 5.15
CA LYS A 546 2.12 30.92 6.12
C LYS A 546 1.50 30.55 7.47
N SER A 547 0.50 31.30 7.96
CA SER A 547 -0.21 31.00 9.21
C SER A 547 -1.00 29.68 9.15
N MET A 548 -1.60 29.37 7.99
CA MET A 548 -2.28 28.08 7.76
C MET A 548 -1.29 26.91 7.75
N LEU A 549 -0.11 27.09 7.15
CA LEU A 549 0.97 26.10 7.18
C LEU A 549 1.51 25.93 8.61
N GLU A 550 1.74 27.01 9.35
CA GLU A 550 2.20 26.98 10.75
C GLU A 550 1.18 26.27 11.66
N PHE A 551 -0.12 26.44 11.42
CA PHE A 551 -1.16 25.66 12.08
C PHE A 551 -1.00 24.15 11.82
N TYR A 552 -0.93 23.70 10.56
CA TYR A 552 -0.83 22.27 10.26
C TYR A 552 0.50 21.63 10.66
N VAL A 553 1.61 22.36 10.59
CA VAL A 553 2.92 21.92 11.12
C VAL A 553 2.81 21.71 12.64
N ASN A 554 2.26 22.69 13.37
CA ASN A 554 2.07 22.55 14.81
C ASN A 554 1.01 21.51 15.19
N LEU A 555 0.03 21.23 14.31
CA LEU A 555 -0.95 20.16 14.48
C LEU A 555 -0.29 18.77 14.40
N LEU A 556 0.63 18.57 13.45
CA LEU A 556 1.43 17.35 13.37
C LEU A 556 2.28 17.17 14.65
N SER A 557 3.02 18.21 15.05
CA SER A 557 3.86 18.13 16.26
C SER A 557 3.05 18.11 17.58
N LYS A 558 1.76 18.49 17.59
CA LYS A 558 0.81 18.28 18.71
C LYS A 558 0.39 16.81 18.83
N TYR A 559 0.41 16.08 17.72
CA TYR A 559 -0.07 14.70 17.59
C TYR A 559 0.98 13.75 16.97
N ASP A 560 2.26 13.89 17.31
CA ASP A 560 3.29 12.93 16.91
C ASP A 560 3.11 11.57 17.61
N ASP A 561 2.60 11.59 18.84
CA ASP A 561 2.22 10.38 19.59
C ASP A 561 0.91 9.78 19.07
N LYS A 562 1.06 8.68 18.33
CA LYS A 562 -0.02 7.86 17.76
C LYS A 562 -0.81 7.02 18.78
N SER A 563 -0.42 7.01 20.06
CA SER A 563 -1.26 6.42 21.12
C SER A 563 -2.39 7.37 21.56
N ASN A 564 -2.31 8.66 21.21
CA ASN A 564 -3.35 9.64 21.52
C ASN A 564 -4.62 9.41 20.67
N SER A 565 -5.73 9.05 21.32
CA SER A 565 -7.02 8.84 20.66
C SER A 565 -7.56 10.06 19.91
N GLN A 566 -7.29 11.29 20.39
CA GLN A 566 -7.69 12.51 19.66
C GLN A 566 -6.97 12.65 18.30
N ALA A 567 -5.76 12.10 18.17
CA ALA A 567 -5.02 12.16 16.91
C ALA A 567 -5.76 11.39 15.80
N HIS A 568 -6.36 10.25 16.13
CA HIS A 568 -7.12 9.41 15.19
C HIS A 568 -8.46 10.02 14.78
N GLU A 569 -9.05 10.88 15.60
CA GLU A 569 -10.26 11.64 15.23
C GLU A 569 -9.95 12.82 14.29
N ILE A 570 -8.77 13.44 14.42
CA ILE A 570 -8.42 14.70 13.74
C ILE A 570 -7.54 14.47 12.50
N ILE A 571 -6.40 13.78 12.65
CA ILE A 571 -5.35 13.73 11.62
C ILE A 571 -5.80 13.05 10.31
N PRO A 572 -6.54 11.92 10.32
CA PRO A 572 -7.00 11.29 9.06
C PRO A 572 -7.90 12.20 8.23
N GLY A 573 -8.75 13.00 8.88
CA GLY A 573 -9.66 13.96 8.22
C GLY A 573 -8.95 15.13 7.53
N GLU A 574 -7.67 15.35 7.80
CA GLU A 574 -6.86 16.41 7.21
C GLU A 574 -5.85 15.89 6.15
N PHE A 575 -5.93 14.61 5.75
CA PHE A 575 -4.91 13.93 4.94
C PHE A 575 -4.52 14.68 3.65
N TYR A 576 -5.49 15.02 2.81
CA TYR A 576 -5.21 15.72 1.55
C TYR A 576 -4.87 17.20 1.78
N ASN A 577 -5.37 17.82 2.86
CA ASN A 577 -5.05 19.21 3.21
C ASN A 577 -3.56 19.36 3.57
N ILE A 578 -3.04 18.49 4.44
CA ILE A 578 -1.63 18.46 4.84
C ILE A 578 -0.75 18.11 3.64
N SER A 579 -1.11 17.06 2.89
CA SER A 579 -0.38 16.62 1.70
C SER A 579 -0.28 17.73 0.63
N HIS A 580 -1.38 18.44 0.37
CA HIS A 580 -1.40 19.53 -0.61
C HIS A 580 -0.55 20.74 -0.17
N LEU A 581 -0.65 21.13 1.11
CA LEU A 581 0.14 22.23 1.67
C LEU A 581 1.65 21.97 1.59
N LEU A 582 2.10 20.79 2.02
CA LEU A 582 3.52 20.41 1.96
C LEU A 582 4.01 20.32 0.51
N THR A 583 3.23 19.70 -0.38
CA THR A 583 3.54 19.61 -1.83
C THR A 583 3.72 21.01 -2.44
N ALA A 584 2.79 21.93 -2.18
CA ALA A 584 2.81 23.29 -2.70
C ALA A 584 3.92 24.16 -2.11
N CYS A 585 4.48 23.83 -0.94
CA CYS A 585 5.70 24.46 -0.44
C CYS A 585 6.91 24.07 -1.30
N TYR A 586 7.08 22.79 -1.62
CA TYR A 586 8.15 22.35 -2.52
C TYR A 586 8.01 22.94 -3.94
N ASP A 587 6.80 22.98 -4.51
CA ASP A 587 6.57 23.61 -5.83
C ASP A 587 6.86 25.13 -5.85
N LYS A 588 6.77 25.80 -4.70
CA LYS A 588 7.13 27.22 -4.53
C LYS A 588 8.60 27.43 -4.14
N GLY A 589 9.42 26.38 -4.03
CA GLY A 589 10.81 26.44 -3.57
C GLY A 589 10.95 26.83 -2.09
N GLN A 590 9.96 26.51 -1.26
CA GLN A 590 9.90 26.86 0.16
C GLN A 590 10.23 25.65 1.04
N SER A 591 11.53 25.34 1.16
CA SER A 591 12.06 24.17 1.87
C SER A 591 12.74 24.54 3.20
N SER A 592 11.97 25.09 4.14
CA SER A 592 12.47 25.31 5.51
C SER A 592 12.61 23.99 6.29
N LEU A 593 13.47 23.97 7.32
CA LEU A 593 13.69 22.80 8.19
C LEU A 593 12.36 22.26 8.74
N ASN A 594 11.48 23.13 9.25
CA ASN A 594 10.16 22.77 9.77
C ASN A 594 9.25 22.10 8.74
N ILE A 595 9.38 22.42 7.45
CA ILE A 595 8.55 21.83 6.37
C ILE A 595 9.07 20.42 6.02
N ILE A 596 10.39 20.23 6.06
CA ILE A 596 11.01 18.91 5.85
C ILE A 596 10.72 18.00 7.06
N GLN A 597 10.84 18.52 8.28
CA GLN A 597 10.48 17.84 9.52
C GLN A 597 9.00 17.43 9.52
N ALA A 598 8.08 18.36 9.25
CA ALA A 598 6.66 18.06 9.10
C ALA A 598 6.37 17.06 7.96
N THR A 599 7.21 17.00 6.93
CA THR A 599 7.10 15.99 5.86
C THR A 599 7.54 14.60 6.33
N ILE A 600 8.53 14.49 7.21
CA ILE A 600 8.92 13.23 7.87
C ILE A 600 7.81 12.77 8.82
N GLU A 601 7.34 13.66 9.71
CA GLU A 601 6.19 13.42 10.61
C GLU A 601 4.95 12.97 9.83
N TRP A 602 4.62 13.69 8.75
CA TRP A 602 3.50 13.34 7.88
C TRP A 602 3.70 12.03 7.12
N THR A 603 4.91 11.71 6.68
CA THR A 603 5.20 10.40 6.06
C THR A 603 5.06 9.26 7.07
N ASN A 604 5.50 9.46 8.32
CA ASN A 604 5.29 8.49 9.39
C ASN A 604 3.79 8.32 9.72
N TRP A 605 2.97 9.38 9.68
CA TRP A 605 1.53 9.30 9.84
C TRP A 605 0.84 8.60 8.66
N ALA A 606 1.17 8.98 7.43
CA ALA A 606 0.60 8.40 6.22
C ALA A 606 0.91 6.89 6.08
N LEU A 607 2.08 6.44 6.56
CA LEU A 607 2.38 5.00 6.69
C LEU A 607 1.49 4.29 7.72
N TYR A 608 1.23 4.92 8.87
CA TYR A 608 0.35 4.36 9.90
C TYR A 608 -1.12 4.27 9.41
N LEU A 609 -1.56 5.22 8.59
CA LEU A 609 -2.89 5.23 7.96
C LEU A 609 -2.99 4.34 6.70
N GLY A 610 -1.92 3.62 6.34
CA GLY A 610 -1.90 2.74 5.17
C GLY A 610 -2.06 3.46 3.83
N ARG A 611 -1.43 4.64 3.71
CA ARG A 611 -1.48 5.55 2.55
C ARG A 611 -0.07 6.12 2.24
N PRO A 612 0.93 5.30 1.90
CA PRO A 612 2.34 5.69 1.76
C PRO A 612 2.64 6.78 0.72
N LEU A 613 3.50 7.76 1.06
CA LEU A 613 3.72 9.02 0.32
C LEU A 613 5.12 9.18 -0.33
N ASP A 614 5.53 8.23 -1.17
CA ASP A 614 6.84 8.15 -1.84
C ASP A 614 7.26 9.49 -2.48
N LYS A 615 6.36 10.12 -3.24
CA LYS A 615 6.63 11.34 -4.03
C LYS A 615 6.98 12.55 -3.15
N LEU A 616 6.40 12.63 -1.94
CA LEU A 616 6.59 13.77 -1.04
C LEU A 616 7.90 13.63 -0.25
N ILE A 617 8.21 12.43 0.25
CA ILE A 617 9.48 12.20 0.97
C ILE A 617 10.69 12.29 0.03
N ILE A 618 10.56 11.90 -1.25
CA ILE A 618 11.61 12.12 -2.27
C ILE A 618 11.87 13.62 -2.48
N ARG A 619 10.82 14.45 -2.61
CA ARG A 619 10.96 15.92 -2.68
C ARG A 619 11.64 16.50 -1.44
N ALA A 620 11.40 15.93 -0.25
CA ALA A 620 12.09 16.32 0.97
C ALA A 620 13.60 15.99 0.90
N ILE A 621 13.98 14.78 0.45
CA ILE A 621 15.38 14.37 0.24
C ILE A 621 16.11 15.31 -0.72
N GLU A 622 15.48 15.70 -1.84
CA GLU A 622 16.05 16.61 -2.84
C GLU A 622 16.33 18.02 -2.27
N ASN A 623 15.55 18.45 -1.28
CA ASN A 623 15.61 19.79 -0.69
C ASN A 623 16.31 19.83 0.68
N ALA A 624 16.66 18.69 1.26
CA ALA A 624 17.31 18.61 2.57
C ALA A 624 18.82 18.94 2.48
N HIS A 625 19.17 20.17 2.85
CA HIS A 625 20.56 20.66 2.85
C HIS A 625 21.32 20.38 4.15
N VAL A 626 20.63 19.98 5.22
CA VAL A 626 21.25 19.51 6.47
C VAL A 626 21.41 18.00 6.39
N THR A 627 22.63 17.51 6.55
CA THR A 627 22.98 16.08 6.39
C THR A 627 22.16 15.16 7.29
N ASP A 628 21.92 15.61 8.53
CA ASP A 628 21.14 14.91 9.56
C ASP A 628 19.68 14.72 9.12
N LEU A 629 18.98 15.84 8.90
CA LEU A 629 17.60 15.85 8.43
C LEU A 629 17.41 15.18 7.05
N LYS A 630 18.45 15.14 6.20
CA LYS A 630 18.43 14.34 4.96
C LYS A 630 18.46 12.84 5.28
N ALA A 631 19.27 12.41 6.25
CA ALA A 631 19.31 11.03 6.71
C ALA A 631 17.96 10.57 7.27
N ASP A 632 17.30 11.40 8.09
CA ASP A 632 15.92 11.16 8.55
C ASP A 632 14.95 10.94 7.39
N CYS A 633 15.06 11.74 6.32
CA CYS A 633 14.24 11.58 5.12
C CYS A 633 14.52 10.24 4.40
N HIS A 634 15.78 9.80 4.31
CA HIS A 634 16.12 8.47 3.77
C HIS A 634 15.62 7.34 4.68
N SER A 635 15.67 7.51 6.01
CA SER A 635 15.14 6.53 6.97
C SER A 635 13.62 6.42 6.85
N ALA A 636 12.91 7.55 6.69
CA ALA A 636 11.48 7.57 6.38
C ALA A 636 11.15 6.90 5.03
N LEU A 637 11.93 7.16 3.97
CA LEU A 637 11.81 6.47 2.68
C LEU A 637 12.06 4.96 2.81
N GLY A 638 12.99 4.53 3.67
CA GLY A 638 13.23 3.11 3.97
C GLY A 638 11.99 2.43 4.56
N LYS A 639 11.29 3.08 5.49
CA LYS A 639 9.99 2.61 6.02
C LYS A 639 8.92 2.55 4.92
N VAL A 640 8.87 3.53 4.02
CA VAL A 640 7.93 3.53 2.86
C VAL A 640 8.20 2.34 1.92
N CYS A 641 9.46 2.07 1.63
CA CYS A 641 9.84 0.94 0.78
C CYS A 641 9.54 -0.40 1.47
N LEU A 642 9.83 -0.52 2.77
CA LEU A 642 9.52 -1.72 3.57
C LEU A 642 8.01 -2.00 3.63
N TYR A 643 7.18 -0.96 3.77
CA TYR A 643 5.73 -1.07 3.74
C TYR A 643 5.19 -1.57 2.38
N LYS A 644 5.88 -1.24 1.28
CA LYS A 644 5.54 -1.70 -0.07
C LYS A 644 6.22 -3.02 -0.47
N ASP A 645 6.77 -3.75 0.49
CA ASP A 645 7.60 -4.97 0.33
C ASP A 645 8.80 -4.81 -0.63
N LYS A 646 9.25 -3.56 -0.85
CA LYS A 646 10.43 -3.26 -1.67
C LYS A 646 11.70 -3.42 -0.84
N LEU A 647 11.97 -4.63 -0.39
CA LEU A 647 13.03 -4.94 0.58
C LEU A 647 14.43 -4.48 0.12
N HIS A 648 14.71 -4.45 -1.19
CA HIS A 648 15.98 -3.93 -1.72
C HIS A 648 16.07 -2.39 -1.66
N ASP A 649 15.00 -1.68 -2.06
CA ASP A 649 14.94 -0.22 -1.97
C ASP A 649 14.99 0.23 -0.49
N ALA A 650 14.31 -0.50 0.39
CA ALA A 650 14.37 -0.31 1.84
C ALA A 650 15.79 -0.47 2.38
N GLN A 651 16.50 -1.54 1.98
CA GLN A 651 17.90 -1.75 2.37
C GLN A 651 18.79 -0.59 1.92
N SER A 652 18.64 -0.14 0.66
CA SER A 652 19.42 0.97 0.11
C SER A 652 19.15 2.28 0.85
N ALA A 653 17.88 2.58 1.15
CA ALA A 653 17.48 3.79 1.85
C ALA A 653 17.99 3.82 3.31
N PHE A 654 17.86 2.72 4.07
CA PHE A 654 18.41 2.64 5.42
C PHE A 654 19.95 2.66 5.44
N GLN A 655 20.63 2.09 4.43
CA GLN A 655 22.08 2.18 4.31
C GLN A 655 22.57 3.59 3.96
N GLU A 656 21.84 4.33 3.11
CA GLU A 656 22.15 5.72 2.81
C GLU A 656 21.88 6.64 4.01
N ALA A 657 20.76 6.43 4.74
CA ALA A 657 20.47 7.10 6.01
C ALA A 657 21.61 6.87 7.02
N LEU A 658 22.00 5.62 7.27
CA LEU A 658 23.09 5.27 8.18
C LEU A 658 24.42 5.90 7.76
N GLY A 659 24.68 6.01 6.45
CA GLY A 659 25.84 6.67 5.88
C GLY A 659 25.83 8.20 6.07
N LEU A 660 24.66 8.83 6.05
CA LEU A 660 24.46 10.27 6.27
C LEU A 660 24.48 10.62 7.77
N HIS A 661 23.81 9.84 8.63
CA HIS A 661 23.90 10.02 10.09
C HIS A 661 25.34 9.84 10.61
N LYS A 662 26.14 8.95 10.00
CA LYS A 662 27.60 8.85 10.24
C LYS A 662 28.37 10.12 9.88
N GLN A 663 27.99 10.81 8.80
CA GLN A 663 28.59 12.08 8.40
C GLN A 663 28.12 13.24 9.29
N ALA A 664 26.86 13.22 9.74
CA ALA A 664 26.30 14.19 10.68
C ALA A 664 26.79 13.99 12.13
N GLN A 665 27.40 12.84 12.44
CA GLN A 665 27.78 12.40 13.79
C GLN A 665 26.59 12.18 14.75
N SER A 666 25.38 12.02 14.22
CA SER A 666 24.19 11.68 14.99
C SER A 666 24.23 10.22 15.42
N ILE A 667 24.50 9.99 16.70
CA ILE A 667 24.58 8.65 17.29
C ILE A 667 23.18 8.02 17.35
N LEU A 668 22.15 8.82 17.67
CA LEU A 668 20.75 8.37 17.75
C LEU A 668 20.20 7.95 16.38
N GLY A 669 20.48 8.72 15.32
CA GLY A 669 20.08 8.37 13.96
C GLY A 669 20.77 7.10 13.47
N GLN A 670 22.08 6.95 13.74
CA GLN A 670 22.81 5.71 13.41
C GLN A 670 22.25 4.48 14.11
N ALA A 671 21.90 4.59 15.40
CA ALA A 671 21.28 3.52 16.17
C ALA A 671 19.91 3.15 15.60
N THR A 672 19.09 4.15 15.28
CA THR A 672 17.76 3.99 14.68
C THR A 672 17.83 3.28 13.32
N ASP A 673 18.76 3.65 12.44
CA ASP A 673 18.91 2.99 11.14
C ASP A 673 19.45 1.56 11.25
N LEU A 674 20.32 1.29 12.23
CA LEU A 674 20.81 -0.06 12.50
C LEU A 674 19.71 -0.98 13.06
N HIS A 675 18.85 -0.46 13.93
CA HIS A 675 17.62 -1.14 14.37
C HIS A 675 16.71 -1.48 13.17
N ARG A 676 16.47 -0.53 12.26
CA ARG A 676 15.67 -0.78 11.04
C ARG A 676 16.32 -1.73 10.03
N LEU A 677 17.64 -1.80 9.99
CA LEU A 677 18.35 -2.85 9.26
C LEU A 677 18.19 -4.22 9.96
N GLY A 678 18.15 -4.26 11.29
CA GLY A 678 17.78 -5.43 12.08
C GLY A 678 16.41 -5.99 11.69
N ASP A 679 15.36 -5.17 11.74
CA ASP A 679 13.99 -5.51 11.30
C ASP A 679 13.98 -6.15 9.89
N LEU A 680 14.73 -5.53 8.97
CA LEU A 680 14.80 -5.91 7.56
C LEU A 680 15.54 -7.24 7.36
N TYR A 681 16.61 -7.48 8.11
CA TYR A 681 17.34 -8.75 8.07
C TYR A 681 16.52 -9.87 8.72
N GLN A 682 15.81 -9.61 9.82
CA GLN A 682 14.90 -10.58 10.45
C GLN A 682 13.75 -10.98 9.49
N ARG A 683 13.13 -10.01 8.81
CA ARG A 683 12.13 -10.26 7.75
C ARG A 683 12.66 -11.07 6.55
N ARG A 684 13.98 -11.11 6.35
CA ARG A 684 14.66 -11.93 5.33
C ARG A 684 15.22 -13.25 5.87
N ASN A 685 14.91 -13.60 7.13
CA ASN A 685 15.50 -14.73 7.86
C ASN A 685 17.05 -14.69 7.94
N GLN A 686 17.65 -13.51 7.80
CA GLN A 686 19.09 -13.27 7.94
C GLN A 686 19.45 -13.03 9.42
N LEU A 687 19.20 -14.05 10.25
CA LEU A 687 19.17 -13.91 11.71
C LEU A 687 20.52 -13.50 12.33
N ALA A 688 21.66 -13.75 11.67
CA ALA A 688 22.98 -13.35 12.16
C ALA A 688 23.26 -11.87 11.87
N GLU A 689 22.86 -11.38 10.70
CA GLU A 689 22.93 -9.99 10.31
C GLU A 689 21.93 -9.14 11.11
N ALA A 690 20.76 -9.69 11.44
CA ALA A 690 19.77 -9.07 12.33
C ALA A 690 20.31 -8.90 13.76
N GLU A 691 20.75 -9.98 14.41
CA GLU A 691 21.37 -10.00 15.73
C GLU A 691 22.51 -8.98 15.83
N LYS A 692 23.43 -8.98 14.86
CA LYS A 692 24.52 -8.02 14.82
C LYS A 692 24.02 -6.57 14.71
N SER A 693 23.01 -6.31 13.88
CA SER A 693 22.48 -4.96 13.67
C SER A 693 21.78 -4.42 14.92
N PHE A 694 21.02 -5.26 15.64
CA PHE A 694 20.44 -4.89 16.93
C PHE A 694 21.50 -4.71 18.03
N LEU A 695 22.57 -5.52 18.07
CA LEU A 695 23.67 -5.33 19.01
C LEU A 695 24.48 -4.04 18.74
N ASP A 696 24.77 -3.75 17.47
CA ASP A 696 25.40 -2.49 17.05
C ASP A 696 24.49 -1.28 17.36
N ALA A 697 23.17 -1.42 17.20
CA ALA A 697 22.18 -0.39 17.57
C ALA A 697 22.11 -0.16 19.08
N LEU A 698 22.03 -1.23 19.88
CA LEU A 698 21.90 -1.19 21.34
C LEU A 698 23.08 -0.47 22.00
N GLU A 699 24.29 -0.67 21.49
CA GLU A 699 25.49 0.03 21.98
C GLU A 699 25.47 1.53 21.60
N LEU A 700 24.96 1.88 20.41
CA LEU A 700 24.81 3.28 20.03
C LEU A 700 23.64 3.96 20.78
N HIS A 701 22.53 3.27 21.05
CA HIS A 701 21.45 3.79 21.90
C HIS A 701 21.90 3.99 23.36
N LYS A 702 22.78 3.13 23.90
CA LYS A 702 23.48 3.37 25.19
C LYS A 702 24.31 4.66 25.14
N GLN A 703 25.11 4.84 24.11
CA GLN A 703 25.95 6.04 23.93
C GLN A 703 25.12 7.32 23.73
N ALA A 704 23.97 7.22 23.04
CA ALA A 704 23.00 8.29 22.87
C ALA A 704 22.09 8.51 24.09
N GLN A 705 22.20 7.68 25.14
CA GLN A 705 21.34 7.68 26.33
C GLN A 705 19.83 7.50 26.03
N SER A 706 19.49 6.89 24.89
CA SER A 706 18.11 6.59 24.49
C SER A 706 17.62 5.36 25.23
N ILE A 707 16.85 5.56 26.31
CA ILE A 707 16.30 4.46 27.13
C ILE A 707 15.34 3.61 26.30
N LEU A 708 14.42 4.24 25.56
CA LEU A 708 13.46 3.56 24.70
C LEU A 708 14.12 2.86 23.50
N GLY A 709 15.18 3.43 22.94
CA GLY A 709 15.95 2.78 21.87
C GLY A 709 16.61 1.49 22.36
N GLN A 710 17.25 1.53 23.54
CA GLN A 710 17.83 0.33 24.17
C GLN A 710 16.77 -0.74 24.47
N ALA A 711 15.60 -0.35 24.96
CA ALA A 711 14.51 -1.27 25.26
C ALA A 711 14.00 -1.96 23.98
N ASN A 712 13.76 -1.20 22.91
CA ASN A 712 13.33 -1.74 21.62
C ASN A 712 14.36 -2.71 21.00
N ASP A 713 15.66 -2.40 21.09
CA ASP A 713 16.71 -3.32 20.61
C ASP A 713 16.78 -4.61 21.44
N LEU A 714 16.60 -4.52 22.76
CA LEU A 714 16.57 -5.68 23.66
C LEU A 714 15.32 -6.54 23.45
N HIS A 715 14.16 -5.93 23.17
CA HIS A 715 12.94 -6.63 22.78
C HIS A 715 13.15 -7.47 21.51
N CYS A 716 13.65 -6.84 20.43
CA CYS A 716 13.89 -7.54 19.16
C CYS A 716 15.00 -8.60 19.26
N LEU A 717 16.00 -8.40 20.13
CA LEU A 717 16.97 -9.44 20.48
C LEU A 717 16.31 -10.59 21.25
N GLY A 718 15.38 -10.30 22.17
CA GLY A 718 14.56 -11.29 22.87
C GLY A 718 13.79 -12.19 21.90
N ASP A 719 13.05 -11.59 20.96
CA ASP A 719 12.32 -12.33 19.91
C ASP A 719 13.26 -13.20 19.08
N LEU A 720 14.40 -12.65 18.69
CA LEU A 720 15.40 -13.33 17.87
C LEU A 720 16.06 -14.52 18.62
N TYR A 721 16.29 -14.40 19.93
CA TYR A 721 16.75 -15.52 20.76
C TYR A 721 15.65 -16.55 20.99
N LEU A 722 14.39 -16.12 21.20
CA LEU A 722 13.22 -17.00 21.34
C LEU A 722 13.01 -17.85 20.07
N HIS A 723 13.05 -17.23 18.89
CA HIS A 723 13.01 -17.92 17.59
C HIS A 723 14.16 -18.92 17.36
N ARG A 724 15.27 -18.78 18.08
CA ARG A 724 16.41 -19.73 18.05
C ARG A 724 16.35 -20.79 19.16
N GLY A 725 15.36 -20.75 20.05
CA GLY A 725 15.30 -21.61 21.24
C GLY A 725 16.33 -21.26 22.33
N GLN A 726 16.91 -20.06 22.29
CA GLN A 726 17.85 -19.54 23.31
C GLN A 726 17.05 -18.90 24.45
N LEU A 727 16.34 -19.74 25.23
CA LEU A 727 15.29 -19.29 26.15
C LEU A 727 15.84 -18.49 27.34
N GLU A 728 17.06 -18.73 27.79
CA GLU A 728 17.70 -17.96 28.87
C GLU A 728 18.16 -16.57 28.39
N GLU A 729 18.74 -16.46 27.20
CA GLU A 729 19.09 -15.16 26.60
C GLU A 729 17.85 -14.35 26.22
N ALA A 730 16.78 -15.00 25.76
CA ALA A 730 15.50 -14.36 25.46
C ALA A 730 14.85 -13.77 26.72
N GLU A 731 14.69 -14.56 27.79
CA GLU A 731 14.08 -14.11 29.05
C GLU A 731 14.84 -12.93 29.64
N LYS A 732 16.18 -13.00 29.66
CA LYS A 732 17.01 -11.90 30.12
C LYS A 732 16.81 -10.63 29.27
N SER A 733 16.73 -10.77 27.95
CA SER A 733 16.59 -9.62 27.04
C SER A 733 15.24 -8.93 27.21
N PHE A 734 14.14 -9.70 27.32
CA PHE A 734 12.82 -9.13 27.63
C PHE A 734 12.73 -8.52 29.04
N LEU A 735 13.38 -9.10 30.06
CA LEU A 735 13.41 -8.51 31.40
C LEU A 735 14.24 -7.21 31.46
N ASP A 736 15.38 -7.16 30.76
CA ASP A 736 16.18 -5.94 30.62
C ASP A 736 15.41 -4.86 29.82
N ALA A 737 14.68 -5.25 28.75
CA ALA A 737 13.79 -4.36 27.99
C ALA A 737 12.65 -3.80 28.85
N LEU A 738 11.94 -4.66 29.59
CA LEU A 738 10.80 -4.32 30.44
C LEU A 738 11.16 -3.31 31.53
N GLU A 739 12.34 -3.43 32.13
CA GLU A 739 12.84 -2.46 33.12
C GLU A 739 13.18 -1.12 32.46
N LEU A 740 13.76 -1.12 31.25
CA LEU A 740 14.00 0.12 30.49
C LEU A 740 12.70 0.77 29.99
N HIS A 741 11.68 0.00 29.58
CA HIS A 741 10.36 0.54 29.22
C HIS A 741 9.61 1.10 30.43
N LYS A 742 9.78 0.53 31.64
CA LYS A 742 9.32 1.14 32.91
C LYS A 742 10.01 2.48 33.17
N GLN A 743 11.34 2.52 33.07
CA GLN A 743 12.12 3.76 33.27
C GLN A 743 11.79 4.84 32.23
N GLY A 744 11.56 4.44 30.97
CA GLY A 744 11.11 5.31 29.88
C GLY A 744 9.59 5.57 29.84
N GLN A 745 8.82 5.04 30.80
CA GLN A 745 7.37 5.21 30.94
C GLN A 745 6.53 4.73 29.73
N SER A 746 7.08 3.87 28.87
CA SER A 746 6.37 3.29 27.73
C SER A 746 5.42 2.19 28.20
N ILE A 747 4.13 2.50 28.35
CA ILE A 747 3.10 1.52 28.75
C ILE A 747 2.93 0.44 27.68
N LEU A 748 2.96 0.82 26.40
CA LEU A 748 2.87 -0.12 25.27
C LEU A 748 4.10 -1.05 25.19
N GLY A 749 5.31 -0.51 25.40
CA GLY A 749 6.53 -1.32 25.43
C GLY A 749 6.51 -2.35 26.57
N GLN A 750 6.09 -1.93 27.78
CA GLN A 750 5.91 -2.83 28.92
C GLN A 750 4.87 -3.93 28.64
N ALA A 751 3.80 -3.63 27.90
CA ALA A 751 2.80 -4.62 27.53
C ALA A 751 3.37 -5.66 26.56
N ASN A 752 4.06 -5.20 25.50
CA ASN A 752 4.74 -6.07 24.53
C ASN A 752 5.77 -6.99 25.21
N ASP A 753 6.65 -6.46 26.07
CA ASP A 753 7.68 -7.26 26.76
C ASP A 753 7.06 -8.34 27.67
N ILE A 754 5.94 -8.03 28.34
CA ILE A 754 5.24 -8.98 29.20
C ILE A 754 4.49 -10.02 28.35
N GLN A 755 3.94 -9.65 27.19
CA GLN A 755 3.37 -10.60 26.23
C GLN A 755 4.43 -11.61 25.76
N SER A 756 5.60 -11.13 25.31
CA SER A 756 6.70 -12.00 24.86
C SER A 756 7.30 -12.86 25.98
N LEU A 757 7.29 -12.38 27.24
CA LEU A 757 7.60 -13.22 28.41
C LEU A 757 6.53 -14.30 28.65
N GLY A 758 5.25 -13.99 28.40
CA GLY A 758 4.17 -14.99 28.44
C GLY A 758 4.37 -16.11 27.43
N ASP A 759 4.70 -15.77 26.18
CA ASP A 759 5.03 -16.74 25.13
C ASP A 759 6.27 -17.57 25.47
N LEU A 760 7.30 -16.95 26.07
CA LEU A 760 8.49 -17.64 26.55
C LEU A 760 8.18 -18.62 27.69
N TYR A 761 7.31 -18.26 28.63
CA TYR A 761 6.87 -19.17 29.69
C TYR A 761 5.97 -20.30 29.15
N LEU A 762 5.14 -20.03 28.13
CA LEU A 762 4.38 -21.06 27.42
C LEU A 762 5.33 -22.05 26.71
N HIS A 763 6.39 -21.57 26.06
CA HIS A 763 7.46 -22.41 25.49
C HIS A 763 8.25 -23.23 26.52
N ARG A 764 8.13 -22.94 27.83
CA ARG A 764 8.72 -23.70 28.94
C ARG A 764 7.71 -24.58 29.70
N ASP A 765 6.46 -24.66 29.24
CA ASP A 765 5.34 -25.32 29.94
C ASP A 765 5.04 -24.70 31.34
N GLN A 766 5.43 -23.44 31.55
CA GLN A 766 5.18 -22.67 32.78
C GLN A 766 3.81 -21.97 32.72
N LEU A 767 2.74 -22.75 32.63
CA LEU A 767 1.40 -22.26 32.28
C LEU A 767 0.85 -21.19 33.27
N GLU A 768 1.18 -21.27 34.56
CA GLU A 768 0.75 -20.27 35.56
C GLU A 768 1.47 -18.92 35.39
N ASP A 769 2.76 -18.93 35.04
CA ASP A 769 3.55 -17.71 34.80
C ASP A 769 3.16 -17.07 33.45
N ALA A 770 2.87 -17.91 32.45
CA ALA A 770 2.37 -17.49 31.14
C ALA A 770 0.99 -16.81 31.23
N GLU A 771 0.00 -17.45 31.87
CA GLU A 771 -1.35 -16.88 32.08
C GLU A 771 -1.27 -15.53 32.79
N LYS A 772 -0.49 -15.47 33.88
CA LYS A 772 -0.29 -14.22 34.63
C LYS A 772 0.32 -13.13 33.74
N SER A 773 1.30 -13.46 32.92
CA SER A 773 1.94 -12.50 32.02
C SER A 773 0.95 -11.96 30.99
N PHE A 774 0.19 -12.81 30.28
CA PHE A 774 -0.82 -12.34 29.33
C PHE A 774 -1.93 -11.52 29.99
N LEU A 775 -2.33 -11.81 31.24
CA LEU A 775 -3.30 -11.00 31.99
C LEU A 775 -2.72 -9.63 32.42
N ASP A 776 -1.47 -9.59 32.86
CA ASP A 776 -0.76 -8.34 33.19
C ASP A 776 -0.56 -7.47 31.92
N ALA A 777 -0.20 -8.08 30.78
CA ALA A 777 -0.08 -7.44 29.47
C ALA A 777 -1.43 -6.88 28.98
N LEU A 778 -2.51 -7.67 29.03
CA LEU A 778 -3.87 -7.25 28.72
C LEU A 778 -4.33 -6.05 29.56
N GLY A 779 -3.89 -5.98 30.82
CA GLY A 779 -4.11 -4.83 31.70
C GLY A 779 -3.40 -3.56 31.23
N LEU A 780 -2.20 -3.67 30.65
CA LEU A 780 -1.42 -2.56 30.11
C LEU A 780 -1.86 -2.17 28.69
N HIS A 781 -2.17 -3.12 27.81
CA HIS A 781 -2.72 -2.83 26.49
C HIS A 781 -4.09 -2.13 26.56
N LYS A 782 -4.91 -2.41 27.59
CA LYS A 782 -6.11 -1.63 27.93
C LYS A 782 -5.80 -0.18 28.32
N GLN A 783 -4.74 0.05 29.11
CA GLN A 783 -4.31 1.40 29.49
C GLN A 783 -3.71 2.17 28.31
N ALA A 784 -2.99 1.50 27.42
CA ALA A 784 -2.43 2.06 26.18
C ALA A 784 -3.44 2.15 25.02
N GLN A 785 -4.71 1.79 25.24
CA GLN A 785 -5.78 1.75 24.22
C GLN A 785 -5.46 0.92 22.96
N SER A 786 -4.52 -0.04 23.07
CA SER A 786 -4.08 -0.88 21.96
C SER A 786 -5.08 -2.02 21.74
N PHE A 787 -6.05 -1.84 20.83
CA PHE A 787 -7.02 -2.89 20.50
C PHE A 787 -6.34 -4.16 19.96
N ARG A 788 -5.31 -4.00 19.11
CA ARG A 788 -4.52 -5.12 18.57
C ARG A 788 -3.73 -5.85 19.65
N GLY A 789 -3.12 -5.13 20.59
CA GLY A 789 -2.43 -5.75 21.73
C GLY A 789 -3.38 -6.57 22.60
N GLN A 790 -4.53 -5.98 22.98
CA GLN A 790 -5.56 -6.68 23.74
C GLN A 790 -6.08 -7.94 23.04
N ALA A 791 -6.22 -7.89 21.71
CA ALA A 791 -6.64 -9.03 20.91
C ALA A 791 -5.58 -10.14 20.91
N ASN A 792 -4.29 -9.80 20.71
CA ASN A 792 -3.18 -10.74 20.89
C ASN A 792 -3.24 -11.40 22.28
N ASP A 793 -3.23 -10.62 23.36
CA ASP A 793 -3.19 -11.18 24.73
C ASP A 793 -4.32 -12.19 24.98
N LEU A 794 -5.52 -11.91 24.46
CA LEU A 794 -6.68 -12.80 24.54
C LEU A 794 -6.57 -14.03 23.63
N TYR A 795 -5.97 -13.91 22.45
CA TYR A 795 -5.63 -15.04 21.59
C TYR A 795 -4.62 -15.99 22.27
N HIS A 796 -3.55 -15.44 22.88
CA HIS A 796 -2.57 -16.24 23.64
C HIS A 796 -3.20 -16.90 24.88
N LEU A 797 -4.08 -16.19 25.62
CA LEU A 797 -4.87 -16.78 26.70
C LEU A 797 -5.83 -17.87 26.21
N GLY A 798 -6.45 -17.71 25.05
CA GLY A 798 -7.30 -18.72 24.41
C GLY A 798 -6.52 -20.01 24.15
N GLY A 799 -5.33 -19.90 23.57
CA GLY A 799 -4.43 -21.04 23.35
C GLY A 799 -4.02 -21.72 24.67
N LEU A 800 -3.64 -20.94 25.68
CA LEU A 800 -3.26 -21.44 27.01
C LEU A 800 -4.41 -22.18 27.71
N TYR A 801 -5.63 -21.64 27.67
CA TYR A 801 -6.81 -22.32 28.21
C TYR A 801 -7.15 -23.59 27.41
N MET A 802 -6.95 -23.61 26.09
CA MET A 802 -7.10 -24.83 25.28
C MET A 802 -6.06 -25.90 25.68
N HIS A 803 -4.79 -25.54 25.90
CA HIS A 803 -3.75 -26.44 26.44
C HIS A 803 -4.11 -27.03 27.80
N ARG A 804 -4.82 -26.29 28.66
CA ARG A 804 -5.35 -26.78 29.95
C ARG A 804 -6.69 -27.51 29.85
N ASN A 805 -7.26 -27.70 28.65
CA ASN A 805 -8.62 -28.23 28.43
C ASN A 805 -9.72 -27.41 29.15
N GLN A 806 -9.51 -26.10 29.29
CA GLN A 806 -10.49 -25.11 29.79
C GLN A 806 -11.22 -24.49 28.59
N LEU A 807 -12.08 -25.30 27.94
CA LEU A 807 -12.60 -24.98 26.61
C LEU A 807 -13.60 -23.82 26.62
N GLU A 808 -14.31 -23.59 27.73
CA GLU A 808 -15.25 -22.49 27.89
C GLU A 808 -14.54 -21.13 28.03
N GLU A 809 -13.45 -21.09 28.81
CA GLU A 809 -12.59 -19.91 28.93
C GLU A 809 -11.80 -19.64 27.63
N ALA A 810 -11.37 -20.69 26.93
CA ALA A 810 -10.68 -20.58 25.64
C ALA A 810 -11.59 -19.99 24.55
N GLU A 811 -12.81 -20.52 24.39
CA GLU A 811 -13.81 -20.05 23.42
C GLU A 811 -14.12 -18.57 23.63
N LYS A 812 -14.37 -18.18 24.89
CA LYS A 812 -14.63 -16.78 25.23
C LYS A 812 -13.43 -15.89 24.88
N SER A 813 -12.21 -16.33 25.17
CA SER A 813 -11.00 -15.54 24.92
C SER A 813 -10.77 -15.33 23.43
N PHE A 814 -10.94 -16.36 22.59
CA PHE A 814 -10.87 -16.21 21.13
C PHE A 814 -12.02 -15.37 20.54
N LEU A 815 -13.24 -15.44 21.09
CA LEU A 815 -14.35 -14.59 20.64
C LEU A 815 -14.16 -13.11 21.01
N ASP A 816 -13.66 -12.83 22.23
CA ASP A 816 -13.29 -11.48 22.66
C ASP A 816 -12.11 -10.94 21.81
N ALA A 817 -11.12 -11.78 21.48
CA ALA A 817 -10.01 -11.45 20.57
C ALA A 817 -10.49 -11.13 19.14
N LEU A 818 -11.35 -11.98 18.56
CA LEU A 818 -11.92 -11.83 17.22
C LEU A 818 -12.67 -10.51 17.04
N GLU A 819 -13.38 -10.05 18.07
CA GLU A 819 -14.07 -8.76 18.06
C GLU A 819 -13.10 -7.58 18.19
N LEU A 820 -12.06 -7.69 19.01
CA LEU A 820 -11.00 -6.67 19.10
C LEU A 820 -10.15 -6.59 17.83
N HIS A 821 -9.88 -7.72 17.15
CA HIS A 821 -9.21 -7.73 15.85
C HIS A 821 -10.07 -7.15 14.73
N LYS A 822 -11.41 -7.29 14.77
CA LYS A 822 -12.33 -6.53 13.89
C LYS A 822 -12.24 -5.03 14.12
N GLN A 823 -12.24 -4.59 15.39
CA GLN A 823 -12.12 -3.18 15.77
C GLN A 823 -10.75 -2.60 15.37
N ALA A 824 -9.68 -3.38 15.50
CA ALA A 824 -8.33 -3.06 15.03
C ALA A 824 -8.13 -3.24 13.51
N GLN A 825 -9.15 -3.66 12.76
CA GLN A 825 -9.11 -3.97 11.31
C GLN A 825 -8.05 -5.02 10.88
N SER A 826 -7.57 -5.83 11.83
CA SER A 826 -6.58 -6.87 11.62
C SER A 826 -7.25 -8.11 11.01
N ILE A 827 -7.25 -8.25 9.68
CA ILE A 827 -7.78 -9.46 9.03
C ILE A 827 -6.94 -10.69 9.36
N LEU A 828 -5.60 -10.55 9.41
CA LEU A 828 -4.72 -11.66 9.81
C LEU A 828 -4.96 -12.11 11.26
N GLY A 829 -5.30 -11.19 12.16
CA GLY A 829 -5.73 -11.55 13.52
C GLY A 829 -7.03 -12.36 13.51
N GLN A 830 -8.08 -11.81 12.89
CA GLN A 830 -9.39 -12.48 12.76
C GLN A 830 -9.29 -13.88 12.16
N ALA A 831 -8.44 -14.07 11.15
CA ALA A 831 -8.23 -15.37 10.51
C ALA A 831 -7.60 -16.39 11.47
N ASN A 832 -6.61 -15.97 12.28
CA ASN A 832 -5.99 -16.84 13.27
C ASN A 832 -6.93 -17.12 14.47
N ASP A 833 -7.70 -16.14 14.93
CA ASP A 833 -8.74 -16.34 15.95
C ASP A 833 -9.77 -17.38 15.47
N LEU A 834 -10.19 -17.31 14.21
CA LEU A 834 -11.14 -18.25 13.60
C LEU A 834 -10.55 -19.65 13.40
N ARG A 835 -9.29 -19.79 12.96
CA ARG A 835 -8.63 -21.10 12.88
C ARG A 835 -8.58 -21.77 14.26
N HIS A 836 -8.19 -21.03 15.31
CA HIS A 836 -8.14 -21.57 16.67
C HIS A 836 -9.52 -21.83 17.30
N LEU A 837 -10.57 -21.08 16.92
CA LEU A 837 -11.96 -21.46 17.22
C LEU A 837 -12.35 -22.76 16.49
N GLY A 838 -11.88 -22.98 15.27
CA GLY A 838 -12.04 -24.23 14.53
C GLY A 838 -11.44 -25.42 15.28
N ASP A 839 -10.20 -25.30 15.74
CA ASP A 839 -9.52 -26.31 16.57
C ASP A 839 -10.30 -26.60 17.85
N LEU A 840 -10.78 -25.55 18.55
CA LEU A 840 -11.55 -25.68 19.78
C LEU A 840 -12.88 -26.41 19.56
N TYR A 841 -13.62 -26.07 18.51
CA TYR A 841 -14.86 -26.76 18.17
C TYR A 841 -14.60 -28.21 17.75
N LEU A 842 -13.52 -28.50 17.02
CA LEU A 842 -13.11 -29.87 16.68
C LEU A 842 -12.74 -30.67 17.95
N HIS A 843 -12.04 -30.08 18.91
CA HIS A 843 -11.76 -30.66 20.22
C HIS A 843 -13.02 -30.98 21.04
N ARG A 844 -14.11 -30.21 20.87
CA ARG A 844 -15.43 -30.50 21.46
C ARG A 844 -16.28 -31.49 20.65
N GLY A 845 -15.88 -31.84 19.43
CA GLY A 845 -16.70 -32.63 18.49
C GLY A 845 -17.84 -31.84 17.84
N GLN A 846 -17.78 -30.51 17.85
CA GLN A 846 -18.67 -29.59 17.13
C GLN A 846 -18.16 -29.41 15.69
N VAL A 847 -18.32 -30.46 14.87
CA VAL A 847 -17.60 -30.57 13.59
C VAL A 847 -18.13 -29.58 12.55
N GLU A 848 -19.42 -29.28 12.56
CA GLU A 848 -20.06 -28.29 11.67
C GLU A 848 -19.59 -26.85 11.98
N GLU A 849 -19.49 -26.50 13.27
CA GLU A 849 -18.93 -25.21 13.70
C GLU A 849 -17.43 -25.11 13.41
N ALA A 850 -16.68 -26.20 13.57
CA ALA A 850 -15.25 -26.26 13.26
C ALA A 850 -14.98 -26.05 11.76
N GLU A 851 -15.70 -26.77 10.90
CA GLU A 851 -15.62 -26.66 9.43
C GLU A 851 -15.90 -25.22 8.98
N LYS A 852 -16.95 -24.60 9.52
CA LYS A 852 -17.25 -23.20 9.23
C LYS A 852 -16.13 -22.27 9.68
N SER A 853 -15.62 -22.43 10.90
CA SER A 853 -14.53 -21.59 11.42
C SER A 853 -13.26 -21.69 10.58
N PHE A 854 -12.87 -22.88 10.11
CA PHE A 854 -11.72 -23.05 9.22
C PHE A 854 -11.97 -22.48 7.81
N LEU A 855 -13.19 -22.57 7.27
CA LEU A 855 -13.53 -21.97 5.97
C LEU A 855 -13.57 -20.43 6.04
N ASP A 856 -14.14 -19.87 7.11
CA ASP A 856 -14.12 -18.43 7.38
C ASP A 856 -12.66 -17.94 7.55
N ALA A 857 -11.80 -18.71 8.25
CA ALA A 857 -10.37 -18.42 8.38
C ALA A 857 -9.64 -18.45 7.04
N LEU A 858 -9.89 -19.47 6.22
CA LEU A 858 -9.30 -19.64 4.88
C LEU A 858 -9.70 -18.48 3.94
N GLU A 859 -10.94 -18.00 3.99
CA GLU A 859 -11.36 -16.81 3.23
C GLU A 859 -10.52 -15.59 3.68
N LEU A 860 -10.35 -15.38 4.99
CA LEU A 860 -9.61 -14.23 5.51
C LEU A 860 -8.08 -14.32 5.29
N HIS A 861 -7.44 -15.48 5.39
CA HIS A 861 -6.03 -15.64 5.01
C HIS A 861 -5.84 -15.48 3.48
N THR A 862 -6.81 -15.92 2.66
CA THR A 862 -6.82 -15.66 1.20
C THR A 862 -6.91 -14.16 0.91
N GLN A 863 -7.82 -13.44 1.58
CA GLN A 863 -7.91 -11.98 1.50
C GLN A 863 -6.59 -11.31 1.93
N ALA A 864 -6.00 -11.75 3.05
CA ALA A 864 -4.71 -11.27 3.56
C ALA A 864 -3.50 -11.58 2.66
N GLN A 865 -3.67 -12.42 1.62
CA GLN A 865 -2.60 -12.96 0.78
C GLN A 865 -1.57 -13.79 1.59
N ASP A 866 -1.95 -14.27 2.78
CA ASP A 866 -1.09 -15.12 3.61
C ASP A 866 -1.16 -16.57 3.11
N ILE A 867 -0.17 -16.94 2.31
CA ILE A 867 -0.02 -18.29 1.74
C ILE A 867 0.23 -19.33 2.84
N LEU A 868 0.88 -18.95 3.95
CA LEU A 868 1.18 -19.85 5.06
C LEU A 868 -0.08 -20.10 5.90
N GLY A 869 -0.85 -19.05 6.20
CA GLY A 869 -2.16 -19.14 6.83
C GLY A 869 -3.13 -20.04 6.05
N GLN A 870 -3.32 -19.76 4.75
CA GLN A 870 -4.17 -20.57 3.85
C GLN A 870 -3.79 -22.06 3.84
N ALA A 871 -2.48 -22.36 3.81
CA ALA A 871 -2.00 -23.73 3.88
C ALA A 871 -2.36 -24.38 5.22
N ASN A 872 -2.11 -23.68 6.33
CA ASN A 872 -2.46 -24.17 7.66
C ASN A 872 -3.97 -24.45 7.78
N ASP A 873 -4.85 -23.55 7.34
CA ASP A 873 -6.30 -23.77 7.36
C ASP A 873 -6.71 -25.02 6.54
N LEU A 874 -6.11 -25.21 5.36
CA LEU A 874 -6.34 -26.39 4.52
C LEU A 874 -5.85 -27.69 5.18
N CYS A 875 -4.72 -27.66 5.88
CA CYS A 875 -4.24 -28.77 6.69
C CYS A 875 -5.22 -29.11 7.83
N HIS A 876 -5.78 -28.10 8.51
CA HIS A 876 -6.74 -28.30 9.60
C HIS A 876 -8.10 -28.82 9.07
N LEU A 877 -8.56 -28.34 7.90
CA LEU A 877 -9.68 -28.94 7.16
C LEU A 877 -9.40 -30.41 6.76
N GLY A 878 -8.18 -30.73 6.35
CA GLY A 878 -7.76 -32.10 6.05
C GLY A 878 -7.93 -33.05 7.26
N TYR A 879 -7.54 -32.61 8.46
CA TYR A 879 -7.78 -33.34 9.69
C TYR A 879 -9.27 -33.45 10.03
N LEU A 880 -10.05 -32.38 9.83
CA LEU A 880 -11.50 -32.40 10.04
C LEU A 880 -12.21 -33.41 9.12
N TYR A 881 -11.81 -33.51 7.86
CA TYR A 881 -12.35 -34.50 6.94
C TYR A 881 -11.93 -35.94 7.31
N ILE A 882 -10.72 -36.17 7.84
CA ILE A 882 -10.36 -37.46 8.48
C ILE A 882 -11.31 -37.77 9.65
N HIS A 883 -11.65 -36.78 10.49
CA HIS A 883 -12.59 -36.96 11.60
C HIS A 883 -14.03 -37.30 11.16
N ARG A 884 -14.40 -37.01 9.91
CA ARG A 884 -15.68 -37.39 9.28
C ARG A 884 -15.63 -38.65 8.40
N ASP A 885 -14.48 -39.31 8.29
CA ASP A 885 -14.22 -40.42 7.34
C ASP A 885 -14.37 -39.99 5.85
N GLN A 886 -14.22 -38.69 5.56
CA GLN A 886 -14.24 -38.08 4.24
C GLN A 886 -12.82 -38.07 3.64
N LEU A 887 -12.32 -39.26 3.30
CA LEU A 887 -10.90 -39.45 2.98
C LEU A 887 -10.49 -38.82 1.64
N GLU A 888 -11.42 -38.66 0.70
CA GLU A 888 -11.18 -37.99 -0.60
C GLU A 888 -11.04 -36.47 -0.45
N GLU A 889 -11.89 -35.85 0.37
CA GLU A 889 -11.81 -34.43 0.70
C GLU A 889 -10.56 -34.13 1.55
N ALA A 890 -10.20 -35.02 2.48
CA ALA A 890 -8.95 -34.94 3.24
C ALA A 890 -7.70 -34.96 2.34
N GLU A 891 -7.63 -35.91 1.39
CA GLU A 891 -6.53 -36.01 0.43
C GLU A 891 -6.35 -34.71 -0.35
N LYS A 892 -7.45 -34.16 -0.89
CA LYS A 892 -7.45 -32.89 -1.62
C LYS A 892 -6.92 -31.75 -0.76
N SER A 893 -7.44 -31.60 0.46
CA SER A 893 -7.03 -30.54 1.39
C SER A 893 -5.55 -30.59 1.75
N PHE A 894 -5.00 -31.77 2.06
CA PHE A 894 -3.56 -31.89 2.34
C PHE A 894 -2.68 -31.69 1.09
N LEU A 895 -3.14 -32.09 -0.11
CA LEU A 895 -2.40 -31.83 -1.35
C LEU A 895 -2.39 -30.34 -1.74
N GLU A 896 -3.49 -29.62 -1.52
CA GLU A 896 -3.58 -28.18 -1.73
C GLU A 896 -2.72 -27.42 -0.69
N SER A 897 -2.80 -27.80 0.60
CA SER A 897 -1.89 -27.29 1.65
C SER A 897 -0.42 -27.50 1.29
N LEU A 898 -0.04 -28.71 0.89
CA LEU A 898 1.35 -29.07 0.57
C LEU A 898 1.91 -28.25 -0.61
N GLU A 899 1.07 -27.78 -1.53
CA GLU A 899 1.46 -26.90 -2.62
C GLU A 899 1.53 -25.42 -2.20
N LEU A 900 0.72 -24.99 -1.23
CA LEU A 900 0.85 -23.67 -0.62
C LEU A 900 2.06 -23.59 0.33
N HIS A 901 2.35 -24.59 1.16
CA HIS A 901 3.58 -24.61 1.97
C HIS A 901 4.86 -24.66 1.13
N LYS A 902 4.85 -25.29 -0.06
CA LYS A 902 5.94 -25.17 -1.04
C LYS A 902 6.12 -23.71 -1.51
N GLN A 903 5.02 -23.04 -1.86
CA GLN A 903 5.03 -21.64 -2.32
C GLN A 903 5.46 -20.66 -1.21
N ALA A 904 5.05 -20.91 0.04
CA ALA A 904 5.52 -20.21 1.23
C ALA A 904 6.93 -20.63 1.71
N GLN A 905 7.58 -21.59 1.03
CA GLN A 905 8.88 -22.18 1.39
C GLN A 905 8.95 -22.78 2.82
N SER A 906 7.79 -23.12 3.40
CA SER A 906 7.67 -23.75 4.72
C SER A 906 8.04 -25.23 4.62
N ILE A 907 9.30 -25.56 4.96
CA ILE A 907 9.80 -26.95 4.99
C ILE A 907 9.08 -27.75 6.09
N LEU A 908 8.78 -27.11 7.23
CA LEU A 908 8.04 -27.74 8.32
C LEU A 908 6.59 -28.06 7.95
N GLY A 909 5.90 -27.12 7.29
CA GLY A 909 4.55 -27.36 6.77
C GLY A 909 4.53 -28.53 5.77
N GLN A 910 5.44 -28.51 4.78
CA GLN A 910 5.59 -29.61 3.82
C GLN A 910 5.82 -30.96 4.50
N ALA A 911 6.63 -31.01 5.56
CA ALA A 911 6.87 -32.24 6.32
C ALA A 911 5.62 -32.74 7.05
N ASN A 912 4.85 -31.82 7.65
CA ASN A 912 3.61 -32.15 8.36
C ASN A 912 2.50 -32.63 7.40
N ASP A 913 2.35 -31.99 6.23
CA ASP A 913 1.37 -32.42 5.22
C ASP A 913 1.73 -33.76 4.60
N LEU A 914 3.02 -34.00 4.30
CA LEU A 914 3.50 -35.32 3.85
C LEU A 914 3.30 -36.39 4.93
N GLN A 915 3.44 -36.06 6.21
CA GLN A 915 3.14 -36.98 7.29
C GLN A 915 1.63 -37.29 7.37
N SER A 916 0.78 -36.28 7.16
CA SER A 916 -0.69 -36.40 7.22
C SER A 916 -1.25 -37.19 6.04
N LEU A 917 -0.74 -36.94 4.83
CA LEU A 917 -0.97 -37.80 3.66
C LEU A 917 -0.48 -39.23 3.91
N GLY A 918 0.65 -39.39 4.60
CA GLY A 918 1.15 -40.69 5.04
C GLY A 918 0.13 -41.48 5.87
N ASP A 919 -0.40 -40.89 6.94
CA ASP A 919 -1.44 -41.51 7.78
C ASP A 919 -2.76 -41.75 7.02
N LEU A 920 -3.16 -40.83 6.14
CA LEU A 920 -4.33 -40.98 5.28
C LEU A 920 -4.21 -42.18 4.34
N TYR A 921 -3.05 -42.35 3.68
CA TYR A 921 -2.80 -43.50 2.80
C TYR A 921 -2.71 -44.81 3.59
N LEU A 922 -2.18 -44.82 4.83
CA LEU A 922 -2.25 -45.99 5.71
C LEU A 922 -3.70 -46.40 6.02
N ARG A 923 -4.58 -45.45 6.33
CA ARG A 923 -6.02 -45.72 6.59
C ARG A 923 -6.73 -46.34 5.39
N ARG A 924 -6.32 -45.98 4.17
CA ARG A 924 -6.82 -46.54 2.90
C ARG A 924 -6.13 -47.83 2.46
N GLY A 925 -5.05 -48.26 3.12
CA GLY A 925 -4.25 -49.42 2.72
C GLY A 925 -3.33 -49.18 1.51
N GLN A 926 -3.05 -47.91 1.17
CA GLN A 926 -2.15 -47.50 0.08
C GLN A 926 -0.71 -47.44 0.60
N LEU A 927 -0.11 -48.61 0.83
CA LEU A 927 1.17 -48.73 1.54
C LEU A 927 2.36 -48.10 0.80
N GLU A 928 2.44 -48.23 -0.54
CA GLU A 928 3.54 -47.65 -1.33
C GLU A 928 3.53 -46.11 -1.29
N GLU A 929 2.35 -45.50 -1.41
CA GLU A 929 2.15 -44.06 -1.31
C GLU A 929 2.40 -43.54 0.12
N ALA A 930 1.92 -44.27 1.14
CA ALA A 930 2.17 -43.96 2.54
C ALA A 930 3.68 -43.94 2.85
N GLU A 931 4.41 -44.99 2.49
CA GLU A 931 5.84 -45.06 2.75
C GLU A 931 6.61 -43.97 1.99
N ARG A 932 6.22 -43.64 0.75
CA ARG A 932 6.85 -42.56 -0.01
C ARG A 932 6.68 -41.20 0.68
N CYS A 933 5.48 -40.88 1.13
CA CYS A 933 5.18 -39.63 1.84
C CYS A 933 5.92 -39.56 3.19
N LEU A 934 5.82 -40.62 4.00
CA LEU A 934 6.45 -40.68 5.33
C LEU A 934 7.98 -40.66 5.28
N ASN A 935 8.62 -41.31 4.30
CA ASN A 935 10.08 -41.22 4.13
C ASN A 935 10.54 -39.80 3.72
N THR A 936 9.71 -39.08 2.96
CA THR A 936 10.01 -37.69 2.55
C THR A 936 9.86 -36.72 3.73
N ALA A 937 8.78 -36.86 4.52
CA ALA A 937 8.60 -36.13 5.78
C ALA A 937 9.75 -36.40 6.76
N LEU A 938 10.12 -37.67 6.95
CA LEU A 938 11.25 -38.10 7.78
C LEU A 938 12.58 -37.46 7.35
N GLN A 939 12.83 -37.30 6.05
CA GLN A 939 14.02 -36.60 5.57
C GLN A 939 14.00 -35.12 5.98
N PHE A 940 12.88 -34.41 5.77
CA PHE A 940 12.76 -33.02 6.21
C PHE A 940 12.91 -32.86 7.73
N PHE A 941 12.30 -33.73 8.54
CA PHE A 941 12.48 -33.70 10.01
C PHE A 941 13.94 -33.94 10.44
N ARG A 942 14.69 -34.78 9.71
CA ARG A 942 16.13 -34.99 9.95
C ARG A 942 16.97 -33.77 9.57
N ASP A 943 16.71 -33.18 8.41
CA ASP A 943 17.43 -31.99 7.93
C ASP A 943 17.17 -30.78 8.86
N MET A 944 15.95 -30.67 9.42
CA MET A 944 15.59 -29.70 10.46
C MET A 944 16.02 -30.10 11.90
N LYS A 945 16.48 -31.34 12.11
CA LYS A 945 16.87 -31.91 13.42
C LYS A 945 15.74 -31.92 14.47
N LEU A 946 14.55 -32.35 14.08
CA LEU A 946 13.36 -32.46 14.93
C LEU A 946 13.12 -33.92 15.36
N PRO A 947 13.70 -34.40 16.48
CA PRO A 947 13.76 -35.82 16.82
C PRO A 947 12.40 -36.43 17.20
N GLU A 948 11.47 -35.64 17.71
CA GLU A 948 10.13 -36.09 18.11
C GLU A 948 9.28 -36.40 16.88
N TRP A 949 9.30 -35.50 15.89
CA TRP A 949 8.65 -35.67 14.59
C TRP A 949 9.30 -36.78 13.76
N GLU A 950 10.63 -36.91 13.77
CA GLU A 950 11.31 -38.11 13.24
C GLU A 950 10.80 -39.38 13.94
N THR A 951 10.65 -39.37 15.27
CA THR A 951 10.19 -40.54 16.04
C THR A 951 8.76 -40.94 15.67
N TYR A 952 7.87 -39.97 15.42
CA TYR A 952 6.49 -40.23 15.02
C TYR A 952 6.38 -40.72 13.57
N ALA A 953 7.09 -40.10 12.61
CA ALA A 953 7.19 -40.62 11.24
C ALA A 953 7.77 -42.05 11.19
N LEU A 954 8.76 -42.36 12.05
CA LEU A 954 9.31 -43.71 12.25
C LEU A 954 8.37 -44.69 12.99
N GLN A 955 7.27 -44.24 13.59
CA GLN A 955 6.21 -45.11 14.10
C GLN A 955 5.23 -45.45 12.99
N LEU A 956 4.81 -44.48 12.18
CA LEU A 956 3.94 -44.71 11.02
C LEU A 956 4.61 -45.64 9.98
N LEU A 957 5.91 -45.48 9.71
CA LEU A 957 6.70 -46.41 8.87
C LEU A 957 6.89 -47.82 9.46
N LYS A 958 6.64 -48.01 10.76
CA LYS A 958 6.58 -49.35 11.37
C LYS A 958 5.19 -49.96 11.31
N LEU A 959 4.16 -49.15 11.04
CA LEU A 959 2.79 -49.62 10.84
C LEU A 959 2.59 -50.06 9.40
N SER A 960 3.14 -49.33 8.40
CA SER A 960 3.15 -49.76 6.99
C SER A 960 3.71 -51.19 6.85
N SER A 961 4.95 -51.39 7.31
CA SER A 961 5.71 -52.64 7.25
C SER A 961 5.23 -53.77 8.17
N GLN A 962 4.18 -53.53 8.97
CA GLN A 962 3.47 -54.57 9.75
C GLN A 962 2.17 -55.04 9.10
N VAL A 963 1.64 -54.35 8.08
CA VAL A 963 0.43 -54.79 7.35
C VAL A 963 0.75 -55.88 6.31
N ASP A 964 2.00 -55.99 5.88
CA ASP A 964 2.49 -56.98 4.91
C ASP A 964 2.82 -58.39 5.49
N ASN A 965 2.52 -58.67 6.77
CA ASN A 965 2.84 -59.96 7.44
C ASN A 965 1.63 -60.67 8.09
#